data_AF-A0A433P7L6-F1
#
_entry.id   AF-A0A433P7L6-F1
#
_cell.length_a   1.000
_cell.length_b   1.000
_cell.length_c   1.000
_cell.angle_alpha   90.00
_cell.angle_beta   90.00
_cell.angle_gamma   90.00
#
_symmetry.space_group_name_H-M   'P 1'
#
loop_
_entity.id
_entity.type
_entity.pdbx_description
1 polymer ?
#
loop_
_entity_poly.entity_id
_entity_poly.type
_entity_poly.pdbx_seq_one_letter_code
_entity_poly.pdbx_strand_id
1 'polypeptide(L)'
;MCDVATSDVPPVPVNGAYPKGKRRDYPDVSESDSELFSNFTTPSEPARAPTSGILTDIGLFGATRGIEESRYKKSSPSADSLIDKKQQQQQQQHRTVSSSFTLVDESSSSTVPTIGDYSANAPPRQPEMWPSWVPERQVPVSREDIEEIFVELTDKFGFQQDSMRNMYEHLMTMLDSRASRMIPIQALVMLHADYIGGENANYRKWYFAAQLDLDDAVGDRNVTGLGSRSTSAAIPPRHSNESTEPELTENLEKAEARWRDRMNEMPHYEKVRQLALYLLIWGEAATLRFTPECLCFIFKLADDYIKSPSCQNSLEVVPEGKFLAEVITPLYQFLRNQQYEKIDGKFVKRERDHAQTVGYDDVNQLFWYPETIERIVLKDKRTYLHELPADERYLALRDVAWDSVFQKTYKERRTWLHVAVNFTRIWIIHVVAFYYYIFFNAPSLYLNADPAIAAKEESVQWSVIGLGGAIATAFMLVGAVAEYFFVPLTWKSTNVLTRRMILLVVVLVINVIPSIYVVLIDRTSPVSRILGIVQFFVGICTSIVFALVPSSRLFVRRSPNNRKTLASQTFTASFPKLKASDRAMSIGLWCCVFGCKLLESYFFLALSFKDPLKVMNAMRIYNCNDLVIGSTLCTYMPVITLCLMFFMDLTLFFLDTYLWYVIWNTVFSIARSFYLGISIWTPWRNIFSRLPKRIYAKILASVDMEVKYKPKVLCSQIWNAIIISMFREHLISIDHVHKLLYQQVLE
;
A
#
# COMPACT_ATOMS: atom_id res chain seq x y z
N MET A 1 -3.78 -63.06 -6.80
CA MET A 1 -4.88 -63.23 -7.78
C MET A 1 -5.06 -61.88 -8.44
N CYS A 2 -4.31 -61.51 -9.48
CA CYS A 2 -4.28 -62.07 -10.84
C CYS A 2 -5.67 -62.09 -11.50
N ASP A 3 -5.85 -61.13 -12.43
CA ASP A 3 -6.19 -61.33 -13.84
C ASP A 3 -7.64 -61.52 -14.35
N VAL A 4 -8.03 -60.57 -15.23
CA VAL A 4 -8.39 -60.72 -16.68
C VAL A 4 -9.87 -60.62 -17.17
N ALA A 5 -10.04 -59.68 -18.12
CA ALA A 5 -10.91 -59.55 -19.34
C ALA A 5 -12.47 -59.54 -19.21
N THR A 6 -13.28 -58.85 -20.05
CA THR A 6 -13.26 -58.65 -21.52
C THR A 6 -13.99 -57.35 -22.00
N SER A 7 -13.70 -56.97 -23.25
CA SER A 7 -14.16 -55.87 -24.11
C SER A 7 -15.56 -56.02 -24.74
N ASP A 8 -16.17 -54.92 -25.24
CA ASP A 8 -16.83 -54.81 -26.57
C ASP A 8 -17.23 -53.36 -26.97
N VAL A 9 -17.13 -53.07 -28.27
CA VAL A 9 -17.29 -51.80 -29.06
C VAL A 9 -17.76 -52.21 -30.49
N PRO A 10 -18.25 -51.39 -31.45
CA PRO A 10 -19.25 -50.29 -31.58
C PRO A 10 -20.38 -50.67 -32.63
N PRO A 11 -21.14 -49.73 -33.30
CA PRO A 11 -20.66 -49.00 -34.50
C PRO A 11 -21.24 -47.59 -34.80
N VAL A 12 -20.70 -46.96 -35.86
CA VAL A 12 -20.96 -45.62 -36.47
C VAL A 12 -21.80 -45.76 -37.76
N PRO A 13 -22.57 -44.73 -38.22
CA PRO A 13 -22.33 -44.00 -39.50
C PRO A 13 -22.67 -42.48 -39.39
N VAL A 14 -21.95 -41.48 -39.92
CA VAL A 14 -21.57 -41.01 -41.28
C VAL A 14 -22.68 -40.31 -42.12
N ASN A 15 -22.42 -39.01 -42.40
CA ASN A 15 -22.82 -38.11 -43.53
C ASN A 15 -24.16 -37.34 -43.58
N GLY A 16 -24.05 -36.01 -43.75
CA GLY A 16 -24.69 -35.32 -44.90
C GLY A 16 -25.51 -34.03 -44.67
N ALA A 17 -24.93 -32.89 -45.07
CA ALA A 17 -25.54 -31.73 -45.76
C ALA A 17 -26.45 -30.69 -45.03
N TYR A 18 -26.12 -29.40 -45.28
CA TYR A 18 -26.89 -28.17 -45.04
C TYR A 18 -28.24 -28.13 -45.80
N PRO A 19 -29.22 -27.30 -45.35
CA PRO A 19 -29.53 -26.09 -46.14
C PRO A 19 -29.95 -24.83 -45.35
N LYS A 20 -29.99 -23.73 -46.11
CA LYS A 20 -30.31 -22.33 -45.78
C LYS A 20 -31.80 -22.06 -45.47
N GLY A 21 -32.03 -21.18 -44.49
CA GLY A 21 -32.86 -19.96 -44.56
C GLY A 21 -34.39 -20.03 -44.63
N LYS A 22 -35.08 -19.26 -43.76
CA LYS A 22 -36.06 -18.20 -44.15
C LYS A 22 -36.65 -17.47 -42.94
N ARG A 23 -36.87 -16.16 -43.18
CA ARG A 23 -37.61 -15.14 -42.41
C ARG A 23 -39.09 -15.46 -42.18
N ARG A 24 -39.69 -14.78 -41.18
CA ARG A 24 -40.98 -14.04 -41.11
C ARG A 24 -41.45 -14.00 -39.64
N ASP A 25 -42.24 -13.09 -39.08
CA ASP A 25 -42.71 -11.71 -39.30
C ASP A 25 -43.51 -11.37 -38.00
N TYR A 26 -43.37 -10.13 -37.47
CA TYR A 26 -44.26 -9.19 -36.71
C TYR A 26 -45.58 -9.65 -36.00
N PRO A 27 -46.14 -8.91 -34.98
CA PRO A 27 -46.36 -7.45 -34.99
C PRO A 27 -46.22 -6.62 -33.68
N ASP A 28 -46.34 -5.29 -33.91
CA ASP A 28 -46.23 -4.07 -33.08
C ASP A 28 -47.16 -3.94 -31.86
N VAL A 29 -46.85 -2.98 -30.95
CA VAL A 29 -47.68 -1.78 -30.60
C VAL A 29 -46.82 -0.66 -29.94
N SER A 30 -46.97 0.55 -30.52
CA SER A 30 -46.74 1.99 -30.19
C SER A 30 -46.32 2.47 -28.77
N GLU A 31 -45.70 3.65 -28.52
CA GLU A 31 -45.88 5.06 -28.98
C GLU A 31 -44.55 5.88 -28.80
N SER A 32 -44.00 6.55 -29.83
CA SER A 32 -43.98 8.03 -30.12
C SER A 32 -43.29 8.91 -29.05
N ASP A 33 -42.30 9.78 -29.30
CA ASP A 33 -42.16 10.86 -30.30
C ASP A 33 -40.66 11.24 -30.49
N SER A 34 -40.08 11.22 -31.70
CA SER A 34 -39.91 12.32 -32.69
C SER A 34 -38.95 13.44 -32.20
N GLU A 35 -37.91 13.91 -32.91
CA GLU A 35 -37.69 14.29 -34.33
C GLU A 35 -36.17 14.26 -34.67
N LEU A 36 -35.74 13.66 -35.80
CA LEU A 36 -35.23 14.28 -37.07
C LEU A 36 -33.99 15.20 -36.90
N PHE A 37 -32.91 15.23 -37.69
CA PHE A 37 -32.48 14.87 -39.07
C PHE A 37 -30.91 14.95 -39.02
N SER A 38 -30.04 14.44 -39.89
CA SER A 38 -30.10 13.84 -41.23
C SER A 38 -28.71 13.27 -41.55
N ASN A 39 -28.68 12.16 -42.30
CA ASN A 39 -27.50 11.54 -42.91
C ASN A 39 -26.82 12.43 -43.97
N PHE A 40 -25.50 12.27 -44.13
CA PHE A 40 -24.87 12.17 -45.45
C PHE A 40 -23.67 11.21 -45.39
N THR A 41 -23.82 10.06 -46.03
CA THR A 41 -22.74 9.17 -46.49
C THR A 41 -22.35 9.55 -47.91
N THR A 42 -21.05 9.49 -48.26
CA THR A 42 -20.51 8.60 -49.32
C THR A 42 -18.96 8.62 -49.35
N PRO A 43 -18.30 7.59 -49.93
CA PRO A 43 -16.91 7.17 -49.64
C PRO A 43 -15.92 7.27 -50.83
N SER A 44 -14.69 6.73 -50.63
CA SER A 44 -13.58 6.41 -51.60
C SER A 44 -12.54 7.54 -51.82
N GLU A 45 -11.21 7.34 -51.93
CA GLU A 45 -10.30 6.23 -52.34
C GLU A 45 -8.87 6.41 -51.73
N PRO A 46 -7.94 5.45 -51.83
CA PRO A 46 -6.61 5.45 -51.20
C PRO A 46 -5.47 5.89 -52.14
N ALA A 47 -4.43 6.56 -51.62
CA ALA A 47 -3.18 6.80 -52.34
C ALA A 47 -2.01 6.03 -51.70
N ARG A 48 -1.34 5.24 -52.54
CA ARG A 48 -0.17 4.38 -52.26
C ARG A 48 1.08 5.20 -51.92
N ALA A 49 1.84 4.72 -50.94
CA ALA A 49 3.28 5.02 -50.78
C ALA A 49 4.12 3.91 -51.48
N PRO A 50 5.29 4.24 -52.06
CA PRO A 50 6.18 3.24 -52.64
C PRO A 50 7.02 2.54 -51.57
N THR A 51 7.11 1.23 -51.72
CA THR A 51 7.89 0.27 -50.94
C THR A 51 9.35 0.18 -51.38
N SER A 52 10.30 0.11 -50.43
CA SER A 52 11.46 -0.82 -50.37
C SER A 52 12.36 -0.40 -49.19
N GLY A 53 12.89 -1.26 -48.33
CA GLY A 53 12.76 -2.70 -48.17
C GLY A 53 13.35 -3.17 -46.83
N ILE A 54 12.67 -4.17 -46.26
CA ILE A 54 13.19 -5.33 -45.51
C ILE A 54 13.99 -5.05 -44.21
N LEU A 55 13.26 -4.96 -43.11
CA LEU A 55 13.69 -5.46 -41.79
C LEU A 55 12.89 -6.75 -41.53
N THR A 56 13.58 -7.87 -41.30
CA THR A 56 12.96 -9.15 -40.97
C THR A 56 12.48 -9.14 -39.52
N ASP A 57 11.16 -9.20 -39.35
CA ASP A 57 10.46 -9.51 -38.10
C ASP A 57 10.73 -10.96 -37.67
N ILE A 58 11.12 -11.14 -36.41
CA ILE A 58 10.78 -12.35 -35.64
C ILE A 58 9.99 -11.87 -34.44
N GLY A 59 8.67 -12.07 -34.52
CA GLY A 59 7.71 -11.70 -33.50
C GLY A 59 7.73 -12.63 -32.29
N LEU A 60 7.64 -12.03 -31.11
CA LEU A 60 7.25 -12.71 -29.87
C LEU A 60 6.29 -11.85 -29.05
N PHE A 61 5.16 -11.46 -29.66
CA PHE A 61 3.98 -11.02 -28.90
C PHE A 61 2.71 -11.48 -29.62
N GLY A 62 2.16 -12.59 -29.13
CA GLY A 62 0.86 -13.08 -29.54
C GLY A 62 0.12 -13.62 -28.33
N ALA A 63 -0.90 -12.89 -27.89
CA ALA A 63 -2.22 -13.37 -27.47
C ALA A 63 -2.93 -12.31 -26.62
N THR A 64 -3.57 -11.36 -27.29
CA THR A 64 -4.68 -10.57 -26.74
C THR A 64 -5.91 -11.47 -26.58
N ARG A 65 -6.37 -11.67 -25.33
CA ARG A 65 -7.77 -12.01 -25.03
C ARG A 65 -8.18 -11.33 -23.72
N GLY A 66 -9.25 -10.54 -23.81
CA GLY A 66 -9.68 -9.61 -22.78
C GLY A 66 -10.31 -10.24 -21.54
N ILE A 67 -10.40 -9.41 -20.49
CA ILE A 67 -11.38 -9.37 -19.39
C ILE A 67 -11.03 -8.13 -18.53
N GLU A 68 -12.02 -7.25 -18.31
CA GLU A 68 -12.13 -6.23 -17.25
C GLU A 68 -10.93 -5.29 -16.93
N GLU A 69 -10.60 -4.36 -17.81
CA GLU A 69 -9.86 -3.14 -17.42
C GLU A 69 -10.82 -2.09 -16.82
N SER A 70 -11.16 -2.23 -15.52
CA SER A 70 -11.80 -1.13 -14.77
C SER A 70 -11.55 -1.12 -13.26
N ARG A 71 -10.71 -2.02 -12.72
CA ARG A 71 -10.54 -2.14 -11.25
C ARG A 71 -9.25 -1.53 -10.66
N TYR A 72 -8.24 -1.19 -11.47
CA TYR A 72 -6.93 -0.72 -10.97
C TYR A 72 -6.55 0.74 -11.26
N LYS A 73 -7.40 1.54 -11.93
CA LYS A 73 -7.17 2.99 -12.13
C LYS A 73 -7.46 3.87 -10.89
N LYS A 74 -7.74 3.29 -9.71
CA LYS A 74 -8.07 4.04 -8.48
C LYS A 74 -6.92 4.18 -7.48
N SER A 75 -5.69 3.86 -7.86
CA SER A 75 -4.50 4.04 -6.99
C SER A 75 -3.40 4.85 -7.64
N SER A 76 -3.74 5.78 -8.53
CA SER A 76 -2.85 6.90 -8.85
C SER A 76 -2.96 7.94 -7.75
N PRO A 77 -1.84 8.48 -7.21
CA PRO A 77 -1.90 9.63 -6.33
C PRO A 77 -2.61 10.75 -7.10
N SER A 78 -3.65 11.37 -6.52
CA SER A 78 -4.30 12.53 -7.13
C SER A 78 -3.24 13.58 -7.46
N ALA A 79 -3.41 14.33 -8.55
CA ALA A 79 -2.48 15.38 -8.95
C ALA A 79 -2.15 16.35 -7.78
N ASP A 80 -3.10 16.52 -6.86
CA ASP A 80 -2.94 17.28 -5.61
C ASP A 80 -1.86 16.72 -4.68
N SER A 81 -1.71 15.40 -4.58
CA SER A 81 -0.68 14.76 -3.75
C SER A 81 0.74 14.93 -4.32
N LEU A 82 0.87 15.08 -5.64
CA LEU A 82 2.12 15.41 -6.32
C LEU A 82 2.48 16.89 -6.13
N ILE A 83 1.46 17.77 -6.12
CA ILE A 83 1.63 19.20 -5.84
C ILE A 83 2.01 19.44 -4.38
N ASP A 84 1.40 18.71 -3.44
CA ASP A 84 1.73 18.79 -2.00
C ASP A 84 3.16 18.29 -1.72
N LYS A 85 3.63 17.23 -2.40
CA LYS A 85 5.03 16.79 -2.33
C LYS A 85 6.00 17.87 -2.84
N LYS A 86 5.64 18.59 -3.91
CA LYS A 86 6.45 19.66 -4.49
C LYS A 86 6.48 20.92 -3.61
N GLN A 87 5.37 21.23 -2.95
CA GLN A 87 5.28 22.35 -2.00
C GLN A 87 5.99 22.05 -0.67
N GLN A 88 5.98 20.79 -0.20
CA GLN A 88 6.78 20.39 0.97
C GLN A 88 8.29 20.48 0.72
N GLN A 89 8.76 20.16 -0.50
CA GLN A 89 10.16 20.38 -0.89
C GLN A 89 10.55 21.86 -0.92
N GLN A 90 9.65 22.76 -1.35
CA GLN A 90 9.92 24.21 -1.32
C GLN A 90 9.89 24.81 0.09
N GLN A 91 9.05 24.30 1.01
CA GLN A 91 9.00 24.80 2.38
C GLN A 91 10.19 24.35 3.24
N GLN A 92 10.83 23.22 2.92
CA GLN A 92 12.07 22.80 3.61
C GLN A 92 13.28 23.65 3.20
N GLN A 93 13.35 24.15 1.96
CA GLN A 93 14.44 25.02 1.52
C GLN A 93 14.40 26.42 2.17
N HIS A 94 13.23 26.89 2.60
CA HIS A 94 13.10 28.22 3.21
C HIS A 94 13.36 28.27 4.73
N ARG A 95 13.65 27.15 5.40
CA ARG A 95 13.84 27.13 6.86
C ARG A 95 15.28 26.96 7.36
N THR A 96 16.27 26.80 6.48
CA THR A 96 17.67 26.63 6.89
C THR A 96 18.63 27.36 5.96
N VAL A 97 18.54 28.69 5.87
CA VAL A 97 19.71 29.56 5.65
C VAL A 97 19.41 30.88 6.35
N SER A 98 19.97 31.07 7.54
CA SER A 98 20.04 32.36 8.22
C SER A 98 21.47 32.54 8.68
N SER A 99 22.30 33.15 7.84
CA SER A 99 23.56 33.78 8.24
C SER A 99 24.07 34.66 7.11
N SER A 100 23.84 35.97 7.28
CA SER A 100 24.77 37.08 7.04
C SER A 100 25.87 36.89 5.98
N PHE A 101 25.77 37.65 4.89
CA PHE A 101 26.95 38.14 4.18
C PHE A 101 26.79 39.63 3.86
N THR A 102 27.63 40.41 4.52
CA THR A 102 27.87 41.84 4.34
C THR A 102 28.48 42.11 2.96
N LEU A 103 27.89 43.05 2.22
CA LEU A 103 28.48 43.64 1.03
C LEU A 103 29.62 44.57 1.44
N VAL A 104 30.81 44.31 0.90
CA VAL A 104 31.91 45.27 0.83
C VAL A 104 32.24 45.41 -0.65
N ASP A 105 31.94 46.59 -1.19
CA ASP A 105 32.49 47.10 -2.44
C ASP A 105 33.98 47.40 -2.24
N GLU A 106 34.84 46.89 -3.12
CA GLU A 106 35.96 47.70 -3.61
C GLU A 106 36.51 47.21 -4.94
N SER A 107 36.65 48.17 -5.84
CA SER A 107 37.16 48.11 -7.20
C SER A 107 38.65 47.72 -7.27
N SER A 108 39.00 46.79 -8.18
CA SER A 108 40.20 46.97 -9.02
C SER A 108 40.15 46.11 -10.28
N SER A 109 40.53 46.75 -11.37
CA SER A 109 40.58 46.30 -12.75
C SER A 109 41.52 45.11 -13.00
N SER A 110 41.07 44.13 -13.80
CA SER A 110 41.94 43.45 -14.76
C SER A 110 41.16 43.05 -16.02
N THR A 111 41.37 43.86 -17.06
CA THR A 111 41.37 43.54 -18.50
C THR A 111 40.45 42.42 -19.02
N VAL A 112 39.38 42.87 -19.67
CA VAL A 112 38.65 42.14 -20.73
C VAL A 112 39.63 41.74 -21.84
N PRO A 113 39.69 40.47 -22.28
CA PRO A 113 40.31 40.15 -23.55
C PRO A 113 39.34 40.53 -24.67
N THR A 114 39.79 41.48 -25.49
CA THR A 114 39.17 41.92 -26.73
C THR A 114 38.96 40.73 -27.67
N ILE A 115 37.75 40.61 -28.22
CA ILE A 115 37.40 39.66 -29.26
C ILE A 115 38.23 39.98 -30.51
N GLY A 116 39.13 39.07 -30.87
CA GLY A 116 39.90 39.06 -32.12
C GLY A 116 40.09 37.62 -32.60
N ASP A 117 39.79 37.41 -33.88
CA ASP A 117 40.00 36.20 -34.70
C ASP A 117 39.31 34.89 -34.28
N TYR A 118 38.07 34.72 -34.74
CA TYR A 118 37.52 33.38 -34.98
C TYR A 118 38.24 32.74 -36.18
N SER A 119 39.20 31.87 -35.91
CA SER A 119 39.63 30.88 -36.90
C SER A 119 38.43 29.99 -37.23
N ALA A 120 37.98 30.03 -38.49
CA ALA A 120 36.84 29.29 -39.01
C ALA A 120 37.17 27.78 -39.24
N ASN A 121 37.84 27.12 -38.30
CA ASN A 121 38.29 25.72 -38.45
C ASN A 121 38.28 24.89 -37.15
N ALA A 122 37.39 25.19 -36.20
CA ALA A 122 37.08 24.24 -35.13
C ALA A 122 35.82 23.44 -35.51
N PRO A 123 35.87 22.09 -35.54
CA PRO A 123 34.66 21.30 -35.76
C PRO A 123 33.65 21.61 -34.64
N PRO A 124 32.33 21.57 -34.92
CA PRO A 124 31.32 21.79 -33.90
C PRO A 124 31.54 20.78 -32.78
N ARG A 125 31.83 21.27 -31.56
CA ARG A 125 31.89 20.44 -30.35
C ARG A 125 30.61 19.62 -30.31
N GLN A 126 30.72 18.30 -30.37
CA GLN A 126 29.57 17.41 -30.19
C GLN A 126 28.90 17.79 -28.85
N PRO A 127 27.56 17.88 -28.80
CA PRO A 127 26.88 18.17 -27.54
C PRO A 127 27.30 17.12 -26.51
N GLU A 128 27.96 17.57 -25.45
CA GLU A 128 28.38 16.68 -24.35
C GLU A 128 27.14 16.01 -23.75
N MET A 129 27.19 14.68 -23.62
CA MET A 129 26.06 13.86 -23.17
C MET A 129 25.58 14.20 -21.74
N TRP A 130 26.49 14.72 -20.89
CA TRP A 130 26.21 15.14 -19.50
C TRP A 130 26.90 16.48 -19.15
N PRO A 131 26.36 17.62 -19.60
CA PRO A 131 27.03 18.93 -19.54
C PRO A 131 27.16 19.53 -18.13
N SER A 132 26.45 18.99 -17.15
CA SER A 132 26.46 19.46 -15.75
C SER A 132 27.41 18.66 -14.86
N TRP A 133 27.84 17.46 -15.27
CA TRP A 133 28.81 16.63 -14.56
C TRP A 133 30.18 16.65 -15.27
N VAL A 134 30.84 17.81 -15.24
CA VAL A 134 32.12 18.06 -15.92
C VAL A 134 33.24 18.42 -14.93
N PRO A 135 34.52 18.12 -15.24
CA PRO A 135 35.65 18.41 -14.35
C PRO A 135 35.74 19.87 -13.89
N GLU A 136 35.35 20.82 -14.75
CA GLU A 136 35.38 22.28 -14.45
C GLU A 136 34.46 22.65 -13.28
N ARG A 137 33.47 21.82 -12.95
CA ARG A 137 32.54 22.02 -11.83
C ARG A 137 33.00 21.36 -10.53
N GLN A 138 34.25 20.90 -10.45
CA GLN A 138 34.82 20.24 -9.27
C GLN A 138 33.99 19.04 -8.83
N VAL A 139 33.79 18.09 -9.75
CA VAL A 139 33.04 16.85 -9.47
C VAL A 139 33.78 16.01 -8.41
N PRO A 140 33.05 15.38 -7.47
CA PRO A 140 33.67 14.60 -6.39
C PRO A 140 34.28 13.27 -6.86
N VAL A 141 33.81 12.74 -7.98
CA VAL A 141 34.29 11.51 -8.63
C VAL A 141 34.18 11.74 -10.14
N SER A 142 35.23 11.42 -10.91
CA SER A 142 35.25 11.62 -12.36
C SER A 142 34.35 10.63 -13.09
N ARG A 143 34.08 10.85 -14.37
CA ARG A 143 33.22 9.94 -15.16
C ARG A 143 33.92 8.60 -15.35
N GLU A 144 35.22 8.67 -15.61
CA GLU A 144 36.13 7.55 -15.79
C GLU A 144 36.18 6.68 -14.53
N ASP A 145 36.31 7.31 -13.35
CA ASP A 145 36.31 6.58 -12.08
C ASP A 145 34.94 5.92 -11.80
N ILE A 146 33.82 6.58 -12.18
CA ILE A 146 32.48 5.98 -12.05
C ILE A 146 32.37 4.76 -12.96
N GLU A 147 32.82 4.86 -14.21
CA GLU A 147 32.83 3.73 -15.16
C GLU A 147 33.71 2.58 -14.67
N GLU A 148 34.90 2.88 -14.12
CA GLU A 148 35.78 1.89 -13.51
C GLU A 148 35.11 1.14 -12.36
N ILE A 149 34.37 1.85 -11.48
CA ILE A 149 33.57 1.22 -10.42
C ILE A 149 32.55 0.24 -11.01
N PHE A 150 31.85 0.62 -12.09
CA PHE A 150 30.87 -0.26 -12.72
C PHE A 150 31.52 -1.51 -13.33
N VAL A 151 32.69 -1.36 -13.97
CA VAL A 151 33.46 -2.48 -14.52
C VAL A 151 33.95 -3.39 -13.40
N GLU A 152 34.54 -2.85 -12.33
CA GLU A 152 35.02 -3.62 -11.18
C GLU A 152 33.89 -4.43 -10.53
N LEU A 153 32.72 -3.81 -10.31
CA LEU A 153 31.55 -4.49 -9.77
C LEU A 153 31.05 -5.59 -10.71
N THR A 154 31.08 -5.34 -12.01
CA THR A 154 30.68 -6.31 -13.03
C THR A 154 31.60 -7.52 -13.02
N ASP A 155 32.91 -7.31 -12.94
CA ASP A 155 33.90 -8.38 -12.89
C ASP A 155 33.86 -9.16 -11.57
N LYS A 156 33.51 -8.52 -10.44
CA LYS A 156 33.42 -9.19 -9.13
C LYS A 156 32.17 -10.01 -8.91
N PHE A 157 31.07 -9.66 -9.58
CA PHE A 157 29.77 -10.31 -9.38
C PHE A 157 29.27 -11.08 -10.61
N GLY A 158 29.88 -10.86 -11.77
CA GLY A 158 29.45 -11.45 -13.04
C GLY A 158 28.14 -10.86 -13.53
N PHE A 159 27.98 -9.54 -13.44
CA PHE A 159 26.86 -8.83 -14.07
C PHE A 159 26.99 -8.86 -15.61
N GLN A 160 25.90 -8.69 -16.33
CA GLN A 160 25.84 -8.57 -17.78
C GLN A 160 26.38 -7.21 -18.22
N GLN A 161 27.25 -7.19 -19.24
CA GLN A 161 27.91 -5.96 -19.71
C GLN A 161 26.92 -4.93 -20.25
N ASP A 162 25.87 -5.39 -20.95
CA ASP A 162 24.80 -4.51 -21.45
C ASP A 162 23.95 -3.93 -20.31
N SER A 163 23.70 -4.71 -19.25
CA SER A 163 23.00 -4.23 -18.06
C SER A 163 23.84 -3.17 -17.33
N MET A 164 25.15 -3.41 -17.21
CA MET A 164 26.11 -2.46 -16.65
C MET A 164 26.07 -1.12 -17.40
N ARG A 165 26.21 -1.12 -18.73
CA ARG A 165 26.18 0.12 -19.53
C ARG A 165 24.89 0.91 -19.33
N ASN A 166 23.75 0.22 -19.35
CA ASN A 166 22.45 0.85 -19.11
C ASN A 166 22.37 1.49 -17.71
N MET A 167 22.88 0.81 -16.67
CA MET A 167 22.86 1.34 -15.30
C MET A 167 23.88 2.45 -15.07
N TYR A 168 25.02 2.42 -15.75
CA TYR A 168 26.00 3.51 -15.78
C TYR A 168 25.38 4.78 -16.39
N GLU A 169 24.82 4.68 -17.60
CA GLU A 169 24.14 5.81 -18.24
C GLU A 169 22.98 6.34 -17.39
N HIS A 170 22.24 5.44 -16.74
CA HIS A 170 21.16 5.82 -15.83
C HIS A 170 21.68 6.61 -14.62
N LEU A 171 22.75 6.15 -13.96
CA LEU A 171 23.37 6.86 -12.84
C LEU A 171 23.88 8.24 -13.28
N MET A 172 24.61 8.30 -14.39
CA MET A 172 25.16 9.54 -14.94
C MET A 172 24.05 10.54 -15.28
N THR A 173 22.95 10.08 -15.86
CA THR A 173 21.79 10.93 -16.15
C THR A 173 21.15 11.49 -14.88
N MET A 174 21.04 10.69 -13.82
CA MET A 174 20.51 11.16 -12.52
C MET A 174 21.45 12.18 -11.86
N LEU A 175 22.77 11.94 -11.90
CA LEU A 175 23.78 12.84 -11.35
C LEU A 175 23.80 14.17 -12.11
N ASP A 176 23.82 14.14 -13.44
CA ASP A 176 23.78 15.32 -14.30
C ASP A 176 22.50 16.14 -14.06
N SER A 177 21.34 15.47 -14.02
CA SER A 177 20.05 16.10 -13.77
C SER A 177 20.02 16.84 -12.43
N ARG A 178 20.58 16.26 -11.36
CA ARG A 178 20.68 16.94 -10.06
C ARG A 178 21.73 18.05 -10.08
N ALA A 179 22.91 17.80 -10.65
CA ALA A 179 24.00 18.77 -10.77
C ALA A 179 23.62 20.00 -11.62
N SER A 180 22.59 19.89 -12.47
CA SER A 180 22.02 21.05 -13.18
C SER A 180 21.35 22.07 -12.25
N ARG A 181 20.98 21.67 -11.02
CA ARG A 181 20.23 22.48 -10.04
C ARG A 181 20.98 22.73 -8.73
N MET A 182 22.09 22.02 -8.49
CA MET A 182 22.88 22.09 -7.25
C MET A 182 24.35 21.71 -7.53
N ILE A 183 25.23 21.93 -6.55
CA ILE A 183 26.65 21.60 -6.68
C ILE A 183 26.83 20.07 -6.81
N PRO A 184 27.76 19.55 -7.65
CA PRO A 184 27.93 18.11 -7.89
C PRO A 184 28.10 17.25 -6.63
N ILE A 185 28.81 17.74 -5.61
CA ILE A 185 28.94 17.04 -4.32
C ILE A 185 27.59 16.83 -3.63
N GLN A 186 26.75 17.85 -3.64
CA GLN A 186 25.42 17.80 -3.05
C GLN A 186 24.49 16.91 -3.88
N ALA A 187 24.64 16.91 -5.21
CA ALA A 187 23.92 16.03 -6.10
C ALA A 187 24.18 14.54 -5.78
N LEU A 188 25.45 14.16 -5.59
CA LEU A 188 25.84 12.80 -5.19
C LEU A 188 25.28 12.44 -3.81
N VAL A 189 25.48 13.31 -2.81
CA VAL A 189 25.01 13.04 -1.43
C VAL A 189 23.49 12.90 -1.38
N MET A 190 22.74 13.77 -2.06
CA MET A 190 21.28 13.64 -2.11
C MET A 190 20.85 12.37 -2.84
N LEU A 191 21.53 11.99 -3.93
CA LEU A 191 21.19 10.77 -4.67
C LEU A 191 21.42 9.52 -3.81
N HIS A 192 22.57 9.46 -3.13
CA HIS A 192 22.87 8.42 -2.15
C HIS A 192 21.86 8.40 -1.00
N ALA A 193 21.45 9.57 -0.51
CA ALA A 193 20.44 9.69 0.53
C ALA A 193 19.07 9.15 0.09
N ASP A 194 18.70 9.28 -1.19
CA ASP A 194 17.41 8.77 -1.68
C ASP A 194 17.39 7.24 -1.86
N TYR A 195 18.51 6.64 -2.24
CA TYR A 195 18.61 5.20 -2.47
C TYR A 195 18.99 4.40 -1.21
N ILE A 196 20.00 4.86 -0.47
CA ILE A 196 20.68 4.08 0.57
C ILE A 196 20.63 4.77 1.93
N GLY A 197 21.27 5.94 2.06
CA GLY A 197 21.67 6.49 3.37
C GLY A 197 20.62 7.35 4.08
N GLY A 198 19.65 7.93 3.37
CA GLY A 198 18.74 8.93 3.92
C GLY A 198 17.54 8.34 4.65
N GLU A 199 16.87 9.15 5.45
CA GLU A 199 15.71 8.73 6.27
C GLU A 199 14.56 8.14 5.44
N ASN A 200 14.42 8.59 4.19
CA ASN A 200 13.38 8.14 3.29
C ASN A 200 13.78 6.94 2.42
N ALA A 201 15.07 6.58 2.39
CA ALA A 201 15.57 5.47 1.59
C ALA A 201 14.95 4.14 2.02
N ASN A 202 14.54 3.34 1.03
CA ASN A 202 13.96 2.02 1.29
C ASN A 202 14.97 1.10 1.99
N TYR A 203 16.24 1.14 1.57
CA TYR A 203 17.30 0.34 2.17
C TYR A 203 17.50 0.66 3.65
N ARG A 204 17.67 1.94 4.02
CA ARG A 204 17.77 2.35 5.44
C ARG A 204 16.57 1.88 6.26
N LYS A 205 15.35 2.12 5.75
CA LYS A 205 14.11 1.72 6.42
C LYS A 205 14.08 0.21 6.67
N TRP A 206 14.45 -0.58 5.67
CA TRP A 206 14.56 -2.02 5.79
C TRP A 206 15.65 -2.44 6.78
N TYR A 207 16.85 -1.86 6.70
CA TYR A 207 17.99 -2.18 7.56
C TYR A 207 17.65 -2.06 9.06
N PHE A 208 17.00 -0.96 9.46
CA PHE A 208 16.54 -0.78 10.84
C PHE A 208 15.33 -1.66 11.17
N ALA A 209 14.37 -1.82 10.25
CA ALA A 209 13.19 -2.66 10.47
C ALA A 209 13.57 -4.14 10.72
N ALA A 210 14.52 -4.65 9.94
CA ALA A 210 15.08 -6.00 10.06
C ALA A 210 16.11 -6.14 11.20
N GLN A 211 16.44 -5.04 11.89
CA GLN A 211 17.38 -4.98 13.03
C GLN A 211 18.82 -5.38 12.72
N LEU A 212 19.25 -5.19 11.46
CA LEU A 212 20.63 -5.50 11.05
C LEU A 212 21.67 -4.56 11.68
N ASP A 213 21.22 -3.40 12.21
CA ASP A 213 22.05 -2.49 12.99
C ASP A 213 22.63 -3.12 14.26
N LEU A 214 21.91 -4.09 14.84
CA LEU A 214 22.38 -4.83 16.01
C LEU A 214 23.48 -5.82 15.65
N ASP A 215 23.33 -6.52 14.51
CA ASP A 215 24.30 -7.51 14.05
C ASP A 215 25.62 -6.83 13.68
N ASP A 216 25.56 -5.73 12.94
CA ASP A 216 26.75 -4.95 12.58
C ASP A 216 27.43 -4.36 13.84
N ALA A 217 26.66 -3.90 14.84
CA ALA A 217 27.22 -3.37 16.09
C ALA A 217 27.91 -4.44 16.96
N VAL A 218 27.46 -5.70 16.89
CA VAL A 218 28.14 -6.83 17.56
C VAL A 218 29.42 -7.19 16.80
N GLY A 219 29.39 -7.18 15.47
CA GLY A 219 30.57 -7.35 14.62
C GLY A 219 31.67 -6.31 14.93
N ASP A 220 31.31 -5.03 14.97
CA ASP A 220 32.23 -3.92 15.25
C ASP A 220 32.92 -4.05 16.63
N ARG A 221 32.20 -4.55 17.65
CA ARG A 221 32.76 -4.79 19.00
C ARG A 221 33.74 -5.95 19.04
N ASN A 222 33.55 -6.97 18.21
CA ASN A 222 34.45 -8.11 18.13
C ASN A 222 35.74 -7.75 17.36
N VAL A 223 35.66 -6.87 16.37
CA VAL A 223 36.82 -6.41 15.58
C VAL A 223 37.69 -5.41 16.35
N THR A 224 37.11 -4.60 17.24
CA THR A 224 37.82 -3.54 17.99
C THR A 224 38.65 -4.01 19.20
N GLY A 225 38.78 -5.32 19.44
CA GLY A 225 39.88 -5.86 20.24
C GLY A 225 39.95 -5.43 21.72
N LEU A 226 38.85 -5.04 22.37
CA LEU A 226 38.82 -5.01 23.83
C LEU A 226 38.69 -6.44 24.36
N GLY A 227 39.84 -7.08 24.52
CA GLY A 227 39.97 -8.39 25.14
C GLY A 227 39.36 -8.42 26.55
N SER A 228 38.19 -9.03 26.66
CA SER A 228 37.85 -9.77 27.87
C SER A 228 37.66 -11.22 27.49
N ARG A 229 38.69 -12.03 27.80
CA ARG A 229 38.55 -13.47 27.97
C ARG A 229 37.54 -13.71 29.08
N SER A 230 36.26 -13.76 28.72
CA SER A 230 35.26 -14.48 29.49
C SER A 230 35.07 -15.82 28.81
N THR A 231 35.66 -16.84 29.43
CA THR A 231 35.38 -18.26 29.24
C THR A 231 33.88 -18.48 29.04
N SER A 232 33.50 -19.11 27.91
CA SER A 232 32.21 -19.77 27.70
C SER A 232 31.04 -19.16 28.48
N ALA A 233 30.82 -17.86 28.31
CA ALA A 233 29.61 -17.21 28.80
C ALA A 233 28.59 -17.34 27.69
N ALA A 234 27.59 -18.18 27.94
CA ALA A 234 26.44 -18.40 27.08
C ALA A 234 26.00 -17.09 26.41
N ILE A 235 25.74 -17.18 25.10
CA ILE A 235 24.83 -16.28 24.38
C ILE A 235 23.70 -15.94 25.36
N PRO A 236 23.55 -14.69 25.83
CA PRO A 236 22.41 -14.37 26.66
C PRO A 236 21.20 -14.73 25.80
N PRO A 237 20.30 -15.60 26.28
CA PRO A 237 19.20 -16.03 25.45
C PRO A 237 18.46 -14.77 25.02
N ARG A 238 18.23 -14.62 23.70
CA ARG A 238 17.37 -13.57 23.10
C ARG A 238 15.91 -13.58 23.63
N HIS A 239 15.66 -14.36 24.69
CA HIS A 239 14.43 -14.58 25.42
C HIS A 239 14.39 -13.95 26.83
N SER A 240 15.26 -12.99 27.18
CA SER A 240 14.96 -12.15 28.35
C SER A 240 13.88 -11.12 27.98
N ASN A 241 12.65 -11.42 28.40
CA ASN A 241 11.48 -10.53 28.29
C ASN A 241 11.56 -9.30 29.24
N GLU A 242 12.75 -8.93 29.71
CA GLU A 242 12.99 -7.90 30.74
C GLU A 242 14.15 -6.97 30.35
N SER A 243 14.17 -6.46 29.12
CA SER A 243 14.88 -5.21 28.84
C SER A 243 13.89 -4.05 28.97
N THR A 244 14.19 -3.12 29.88
CA THR A 244 13.33 -1.98 30.23
C THR A 244 13.15 -1.09 28.99
N GLU A 245 11.90 -0.78 28.62
CA GLU A 245 11.51 0.04 27.45
C GLU A 245 12.39 1.28 27.16
N PRO A 246 12.85 2.08 28.15
CA PRO A 246 13.75 3.22 27.92
C PRO A 246 15.13 2.87 27.31
N GLU A 247 15.72 1.72 27.66
CA GLU A 247 17.05 1.35 27.13
C GLU A 247 16.98 1.02 25.63
N LEU A 248 15.92 0.34 25.19
CA LEU A 248 15.72 -0.04 23.79
C LEU A 248 15.51 1.18 22.85
N THR A 249 14.90 2.24 23.36
CA THR A 249 14.64 3.50 22.63
C THR A 249 15.85 4.37 22.50
N GLU A 250 16.54 4.57 23.62
CA GLU A 250 17.79 5.31 23.64
C GLU A 250 18.80 4.61 22.72
N ASN A 251 18.74 3.27 22.62
CA ASN A 251 19.53 2.50 21.67
C ASN A 251 19.14 2.71 20.19
N LEU A 252 17.87 2.94 19.84
CA LEU A 252 17.45 3.18 18.45
C LEU A 252 17.86 4.57 17.97
N GLU A 253 17.57 5.62 18.73
CA GLU A 253 17.95 6.98 18.36
C GLU A 253 19.48 7.12 18.25
N LYS A 254 20.23 6.49 19.17
CA LYS A 254 21.69 6.40 19.06
C LYS A 254 22.15 5.63 17.82
N ALA A 255 21.47 4.54 17.46
CA ALA A 255 21.81 3.77 16.25
C ALA A 255 21.52 4.57 14.96
N GLU A 256 20.43 5.31 14.92
CA GLU A 256 20.09 6.20 13.82
C GLU A 256 21.07 7.37 13.69
N ALA A 257 21.52 7.94 14.81
CA ALA A 257 22.56 8.96 14.85
C ALA A 257 23.89 8.41 14.30
N ARG A 258 24.35 7.25 14.81
CA ARG A 258 25.56 6.57 14.29
C ARG A 258 25.48 6.28 12.79
N TRP A 259 24.32 5.88 12.30
CA TRP A 259 24.09 5.69 10.87
C TRP A 259 24.26 7.00 10.11
N ARG A 260 23.66 8.09 10.59
CA ARG A 260 23.77 9.40 9.95
C ARG A 260 25.23 9.86 9.90
N ASP A 261 25.97 9.69 10.99
CA ASP A 261 27.39 10.05 11.06
C ASP A 261 28.21 9.20 10.07
N ARG A 262 28.01 7.87 10.07
CA ARG A 262 28.63 6.95 9.10
C ARG A 262 28.36 7.35 7.65
N MET A 263 27.12 7.75 7.32
CA MET A 263 26.76 8.16 5.96
C MET A 263 27.35 9.52 5.57
N ASN A 264 27.50 10.43 6.54
CA ASN A 264 28.14 11.73 6.31
C ASN A 264 29.64 11.57 6.07
N GLU A 265 30.33 10.78 6.90
CA GLU A 265 31.77 10.52 6.84
C GLU A 265 32.20 9.63 5.67
N MET A 266 31.26 8.91 5.06
CA MET A 266 31.51 7.99 3.95
C MET A 266 32.22 8.70 2.76
N PRO A 267 33.34 8.16 2.23
CA PRO A 267 34.00 8.72 1.06
C PRO A 267 33.06 8.82 -0.16
N HIS A 268 33.29 9.81 -1.03
CA HIS A 268 32.46 9.97 -2.24
C HIS A 268 32.53 8.76 -3.18
N TYR A 269 33.71 8.16 -3.32
CA TYR A 269 33.91 6.93 -4.07
C TYR A 269 33.03 5.78 -3.53
N GLU A 270 32.97 5.62 -2.21
CA GLU A 270 32.12 4.62 -1.54
C GLU A 270 30.62 4.87 -1.81
N LYS A 271 30.19 6.15 -1.76
CA LYS A 271 28.81 6.52 -2.07
C LYS A 271 28.43 6.14 -3.51
N VAL A 272 29.33 6.38 -4.47
CA VAL A 272 29.13 5.95 -5.87
C VAL A 272 29.10 4.43 -5.97
N ARG A 273 30.03 3.72 -5.31
CA ARG A 273 30.07 2.25 -5.35
C ARG A 273 28.80 1.60 -4.82
N GLN A 274 28.25 2.11 -3.71
CA GLN A 274 26.96 1.63 -3.19
C GLN A 274 25.79 1.91 -4.14
N LEU A 275 25.77 3.09 -4.77
CA LEU A 275 24.76 3.42 -5.78
C LEU A 275 24.87 2.49 -7.01
N ALA A 276 26.07 2.32 -7.55
CA ALA A 276 26.35 1.46 -8.69
C ALA A 276 25.97 0.01 -8.40
N LEU A 277 26.37 -0.54 -7.26
CA LEU A 277 26.04 -1.91 -6.84
C LEU A 277 24.52 -2.10 -6.71
N TYR A 278 23.82 -1.17 -6.06
CA TYR A 278 22.36 -1.25 -5.94
C TYR A 278 21.67 -1.20 -7.31
N LEU A 279 22.12 -0.32 -8.21
CA LEU A 279 21.56 -0.20 -9.56
C LEU A 279 21.84 -1.44 -10.42
N LEU A 280 23.03 -2.03 -10.35
CA LEU A 280 23.36 -3.28 -11.06
C LEU A 280 22.47 -4.44 -10.60
N ILE A 281 22.31 -4.60 -9.28
CA ILE A 281 21.36 -5.58 -8.69
C ILE A 281 19.94 -5.31 -9.18
N TRP A 282 19.48 -4.06 -9.14
CA TRP A 282 18.13 -3.68 -9.55
C TRP A 282 17.89 -3.84 -11.08
N GLY A 283 18.94 -3.62 -11.87
CA GLY A 283 18.96 -3.76 -13.33
C GLY A 283 18.66 -5.19 -13.74
N GLU A 284 19.42 -6.15 -13.20
CA GLU A 284 19.27 -7.57 -13.55
C GLU A 284 18.13 -8.28 -12.82
N ALA A 285 17.76 -7.84 -11.63
CA ALA A 285 16.67 -8.42 -10.86
C ALA A 285 15.28 -7.94 -11.29
N ALA A 286 15.05 -7.69 -12.58
CA ALA A 286 13.82 -7.11 -13.10
C ALA A 286 12.56 -7.90 -12.69
N THR A 287 12.66 -9.23 -12.62
CA THR A 287 11.56 -10.14 -12.22
C THR A 287 11.26 -10.11 -10.73
N LEU A 288 12.19 -9.62 -9.90
CA LEU A 288 12.09 -9.56 -8.44
C LEU A 288 11.87 -8.13 -7.90
N ARG A 289 11.58 -7.15 -8.77
CA ARG A 289 11.33 -5.75 -8.35
C ARG A 289 10.11 -5.57 -7.44
N PHE A 290 9.18 -6.53 -7.46
CA PHE A 290 8.04 -6.59 -6.52
C PHE A 290 8.42 -7.17 -5.15
N THR A 291 9.68 -7.59 -4.97
CA THR A 291 10.22 -8.03 -3.69
C THR A 291 11.37 -7.14 -3.21
N PRO A 292 11.11 -5.86 -2.87
CA PRO A 292 12.16 -4.89 -2.58
C PRO A 292 12.97 -5.23 -1.32
N GLU A 293 12.38 -5.87 -0.31
CA GLU A 293 13.11 -6.29 0.89
C GLU A 293 14.09 -7.44 0.58
N CYS A 294 13.72 -8.34 -0.34
CA CYS A 294 14.65 -9.34 -0.87
C CYS A 294 15.83 -8.69 -1.60
N LEU A 295 15.59 -7.63 -2.38
CA LEU A 295 16.67 -6.89 -3.04
C LEU A 295 17.57 -6.16 -2.03
N CYS A 296 17.00 -5.58 -0.98
CA CYS A 296 17.77 -4.96 0.09
C CYS A 296 18.67 -5.99 0.81
N PHE A 297 18.16 -7.21 1.01
CA PHE A 297 18.94 -8.31 1.58
C PHE A 297 20.10 -8.73 0.67
N ILE A 298 19.86 -8.93 -0.63
CA ILE A 298 20.92 -9.25 -1.61
C ILE A 298 21.97 -8.13 -1.64
N PHE A 299 21.53 -6.87 -1.65
CA PHE A 299 22.43 -5.72 -1.61
C PHE A 299 23.28 -5.70 -0.34
N LYS A 300 22.72 -5.94 0.85
CA LYS A 300 23.50 -6.01 2.10
C LYS A 300 24.59 -7.07 2.02
N LEU A 301 24.26 -8.28 1.57
CA LEU A 301 25.24 -9.37 1.46
C LEU A 301 26.32 -9.07 0.42
N ALA A 302 25.95 -8.46 -0.71
CA ALA A 302 26.91 -8.04 -1.73
C ALA A 302 27.83 -6.91 -1.23
N ASP A 303 27.29 -5.94 -0.49
CA ASP A 303 28.05 -4.83 0.12
C ASP A 303 28.99 -5.34 1.24
N ASP A 304 28.60 -6.37 1.99
CA ASP A 304 29.47 -7.03 2.97
C ASP A 304 30.60 -7.80 2.27
N TYR A 305 30.27 -8.54 1.19
CA TYR A 305 31.26 -9.30 0.43
C TYR A 305 32.29 -8.40 -0.23
N ILE A 306 31.91 -7.29 -0.87
CA ILE A 306 32.86 -6.40 -1.54
C ILE A 306 33.84 -5.71 -0.58
N LYS A 307 33.41 -5.48 0.68
CA LYS A 307 34.25 -4.92 1.74
C LYS A 307 35.17 -5.96 2.37
N SER A 308 34.95 -7.24 2.11
CA SER A 308 35.75 -8.32 2.67
C SER A 308 37.16 -8.38 2.07
N PRO A 309 38.17 -8.79 2.86
CA PRO A 309 39.51 -9.07 2.34
C PRO A 309 39.49 -10.15 1.26
N SER A 310 38.57 -11.12 1.38
CA SER A 310 38.39 -12.23 0.45
C SER A 310 38.07 -11.73 -0.97
N CYS A 311 37.18 -10.74 -1.09
CA CYS A 311 36.85 -10.13 -2.38
C CYS A 311 37.93 -9.15 -2.85
N GLN A 312 38.50 -8.34 -1.94
CA GLN A 312 39.53 -7.35 -2.30
C GLN A 312 40.83 -8.00 -2.82
N ASN A 313 41.19 -9.16 -2.29
CA ASN A 313 42.36 -9.92 -2.72
C ASN A 313 42.08 -10.84 -3.93
N SER A 314 40.82 -10.99 -4.33
CA SER A 314 40.46 -11.82 -5.48
C SER A 314 40.79 -11.09 -6.78
N LEU A 315 41.70 -11.69 -7.55
CA LEU A 315 42.01 -11.25 -8.92
C LEU A 315 41.17 -12.02 -9.98
N GLU A 316 40.34 -12.96 -9.53
CA GLU A 316 39.52 -13.77 -10.43
C GLU A 316 38.32 -12.95 -10.92
N VAL A 317 38.25 -12.77 -12.24
CA VAL A 317 37.09 -12.18 -12.92
C VAL A 317 35.98 -13.23 -12.99
N VAL A 318 34.83 -12.89 -12.42
CA VAL A 318 33.65 -13.73 -12.41
C VAL A 318 33.01 -13.73 -13.80
N PRO A 319 32.67 -14.90 -14.37
CA PRO A 319 32.03 -14.97 -15.68
C PRO A 319 30.73 -14.17 -15.77
N GLU A 320 30.50 -13.54 -16.92
CA GLU A 320 29.29 -12.79 -17.22
C GLU A 320 28.02 -13.64 -17.02
N GLY A 321 26.99 -13.04 -16.39
CA GLY A 321 25.70 -13.66 -16.14
C GLY A 321 25.64 -14.58 -14.92
N LYS A 322 26.75 -14.73 -14.17
CA LYS A 322 26.76 -15.55 -12.96
C LYS A 322 25.83 -15.00 -11.88
N PHE A 323 25.76 -13.69 -11.69
CA PHE A 323 24.79 -13.08 -10.77
C PHE A 323 23.35 -13.49 -11.10
N LEU A 324 22.96 -13.35 -12.36
CA LEU A 324 21.63 -13.72 -12.84
C LEU A 324 21.38 -15.22 -12.64
N ALA A 325 22.34 -16.08 -12.95
CA ALA A 325 22.20 -17.54 -12.89
C ALA A 325 22.18 -18.09 -11.45
N GLU A 326 23.03 -17.58 -10.58
CA GLU A 326 23.25 -18.14 -9.24
C GLU A 326 22.43 -17.43 -8.15
N VAL A 327 22.14 -16.14 -8.28
CA VAL A 327 21.42 -15.36 -7.26
C VAL A 327 19.95 -15.15 -7.64
N ILE A 328 19.68 -14.61 -8.83
CA ILE A 328 18.32 -14.19 -9.23
C ILE A 328 17.49 -15.35 -9.75
N THR A 329 18.08 -16.23 -10.57
CA THR A 329 17.36 -17.33 -11.22
C THR A 329 16.73 -18.31 -10.23
N PRO A 330 17.37 -18.73 -9.12
CA PRO A 330 16.72 -19.60 -8.13
C PRO A 330 15.47 -18.99 -7.49
N LEU A 331 15.52 -17.69 -7.15
CA LEU A 331 14.39 -16.94 -6.60
C LEU A 331 13.25 -16.79 -7.63
N TYR A 332 13.59 -16.45 -8.87
CA TYR A 332 12.64 -16.38 -9.97
C TYR A 332 11.99 -17.73 -10.24
N GLN A 333 12.78 -18.81 -10.27
CA GLN A 333 12.27 -20.16 -10.47
C GLN A 333 11.29 -20.55 -9.35
N PHE A 334 11.60 -20.25 -8.09
CA PHE A 334 10.66 -20.45 -6.98
C PHE A 334 9.33 -19.76 -7.26
N LEU A 335 9.34 -18.45 -7.50
CA LEU A 335 8.12 -17.66 -7.74
C LEU A 335 7.34 -18.13 -8.98
N ARG A 336 8.04 -18.41 -10.09
CA ARG A 336 7.43 -18.96 -11.30
C ARG A 336 6.78 -20.31 -11.02
N ASN A 337 7.46 -21.20 -10.29
CA ASN A 337 6.96 -22.54 -9.99
C ASN A 337 5.77 -22.53 -9.01
N GLN A 338 5.51 -21.42 -8.30
CA GLN A 338 4.25 -21.23 -7.56
C GLN A 338 3.06 -21.06 -8.51
N GLN A 339 3.25 -20.41 -9.66
CA GLN A 339 2.17 -20.09 -10.61
C GLN A 339 2.08 -21.06 -11.79
N TYR A 340 3.20 -21.64 -12.21
CA TYR A 340 3.31 -22.46 -13.41
C TYR A 340 3.95 -23.80 -13.08
N GLU A 341 3.53 -24.83 -13.79
CA GLU A 341 4.24 -26.11 -13.88
C GLU A 341 4.60 -26.41 -15.32
N LYS A 342 5.63 -27.23 -15.49
CA LYS A 342 6.08 -27.66 -16.80
C LYS A 342 5.45 -29.02 -17.11
N ILE A 343 4.55 -29.06 -18.08
CA ILE A 343 3.91 -30.27 -18.61
C ILE A 343 4.27 -30.36 -20.09
N ASP A 344 4.83 -31.49 -20.53
CA ASP A 344 5.24 -31.73 -21.92
C ASP A 344 6.11 -30.61 -22.52
N GLY A 345 7.03 -30.07 -21.71
CA GLY A 345 7.92 -28.99 -22.13
C GLY A 345 7.29 -27.58 -22.13
N LYS A 346 5.96 -27.46 -21.92
CA LYS A 346 5.24 -26.19 -21.90
C LYS A 346 4.91 -25.77 -20.47
N PHE A 347 5.02 -24.46 -20.19
CA PHE A 347 4.57 -23.90 -18.91
C PHE A 347 3.06 -23.74 -18.93
N VAL A 348 2.37 -24.54 -18.12
CA VAL A 348 0.93 -24.48 -17.89
C VAL A 348 0.69 -23.86 -16.53
N LYS A 349 -0.35 -23.02 -16.42
CA LYS A 349 -0.71 -22.38 -15.16
C LYS A 349 -1.23 -23.43 -14.18
N ARG A 350 -0.75 -23.40 -12.93
CA ARG A 350 -1.25 -24.26 -11.85
C ARG A 350 -2.65 -23.83 -11.45
N GLU A 351 -3.56 -24.79 -11.32
CA GLU A 351 -4.88 -24.59 -10.71
C GLU A 351 -4.80 -24.74 -9.18
N ARG A 352 -4.03 -23.87 -8.53
CA ARG A 352 -3.94 -23.78 -7.06
C ARG A 352 -4.70 -22.58 -6.55
N ASP A 353 -5.38 -22.76 -5.42
CA ASP A 353 -6.00 -21.63 -4.72
C ASP A 353 -4.92 -20.68 -4.18
N HIS A 354 -5.24 -19.39 -4.10
CA HIS A 354 -4.32 -18.37 -3.58
C HIS A 354 -3.87 -18.68 -2.16
N ALA A 355 -4.76 -19.26 -1.33
CA ALA A 355 -4.45 -19.68 0.03
C ALA A 355 -3.33 -20.73 0.15
N GLN A 356 -2.97 -21.42 -0.94
CA GLN A 356 -1.89 -22.40 -1.01
C GLN A 356 -0.69 -21.93 -1.85
N THR A 357 -0.78 -20.74 -2.45
CA THR A 357 0.24 -20.21 -3.35
C THR A 357 1.05 -19.15 -2.61
N VAL A 358 2.37 -19.32 -2.52
CA VAL A 358 3.25 -18.31 -1.93
C VAL A 358 3.37 -17.14 -2.90
N GLY A 359 3.02 -15.94 -2.44
CA GLY A 359 3.08 -14.69 -3.20
C GLY A 359 4.32 -13.86 -2.89
N TYR A 360 4.45 -12.71 -3.56
CA TYR A 360 5.56 -11.78 -3.33
C TYR A 360 5.52 -11.16 -1.92
N ASP A 361 4.33 -10.95 -1.35
CA ASP A 361 4.17 -10.45 0.03
C ASP A 361 4.70 -11.46 1.05
N ASP A 362 4.43 -12.76 0.85
CA ASP A 362 4.97 -13.83 1.70
C ASP A 362 6.50 -13.88 1.63
N VAL A 363 7.07 -13.68 0.42
CA VAL A 363 8.52 -13.61 0.19
C VAL A 363 9.13 -12.40 0.90
N ASN A 364 8.53 -11.22 0.78
CA ASN A 364 9.03 -10.01 1.45
C ASN A 364 9.00 -10.14 2.97
N GLN A 365 7.96 -10.75 3.52
CA GLN A 365 7.82 -10.90 4.97
C GLN A 365 8.91 -11.76 5.59
N LEU A 366 9.55 -12.66 4.82
CA LEU A 366 10.76 -13.38 5.28
C LEU A 366 11.88 -12.40 5.66
N PHE A 367 12.02 -11.28 4.95
CA PHE A 367 13.10 -10.31 5.13
C PHE A 367 12.73 -9.16 6.07
N TRP A 368 11.60 -9.24 6.78
CA TRP A 368 11.15 -8.19 7.70
C TRP A 368 11.70 -8.33 9.11
N TYR A 369 11.99 -9.56 9.53
CA TYR A 369 12.36 -9.87 10.90
C TYR A 369 13.66 -10.66 10.96
N PRO A 370 14.53 -10.42 11.94
CA PRO A 370 15.77 -11.18 12.09
C PRO A 370 15.48 -12.67 12.30
N GLU A 371 14.42 -13.01 13.04
CA GLU A 371 14.08 -14.42 13.32
C GLU A 371 13.61 -15.20 12.09
N THR A 372 13.21 -14.52 11.01
CA THR A 372 12.85 -15.14 9.74
C THR A 372 14.03 -15.19 8.77
N ILE A 373 14.89 -14.16 8.77
CA ILE A 373 16.16 -14.16 8.02
C ILE A 373 17.08 -15.28 8.53
N GLU A 374 17.14 -15.50 9.84
CA GLU A 374 17.98 -16.56 10.45
C GLU A 374 17.56 -17.97 10.07
N ARG A 375 16.32 -18.16 9.59
CA ARG A 375 15.81 -19.46 9.13
C ARG A 375 16.21 -19.79 7.70
N ILE A 376 16.89 -18.89 6.99
CA ILE A 376 17.42 -19.17 5.66
C ILE A 376 18.44 -20.31 5.80
N VAL A 377 18.12 -21.44 5.15
CA VAL A 377 18.89 -22.68 5.24
C VAL A 377 19.44 -23.05 3.87
N LEU A 378 20.63 -23.64 3.86
CA LEU A 378 21.25 -24.15 2.63
C LEU A 378 20.59 -25.46 2.17
N LYS A 379 20.92 -25.92 0.96
CA LYS A 379 20.44 -27.18 0.34
C LYS A 379 20.75 -28.42 1.16
N ASP A 380 21.77 -28.37 2.02
CA ASP A 380 22.10 -29.43 2.98
C ASP A 380 21.08 -29.58 4.12
N LYS A 381 20.19 -28.59 4.29
CA LYS A 381 19.17 -28.49 5.36
C LYS A 381 19.74 -28.54 6.77
N ARG A 382 21.03 -28.27 6.94
CA ARG A 382 21.74 -28.32 8.24
C ARG A 382 22.40 -27.01 8.57
N THR A 383 22.98 -26.36 7.57
CA THR A 383 23.72 -25.12 7.75
C THR A 383 22.78 -23.94 7.49
N TYR A 384 22.70 -23.02 8.44
CA TYR A 384 21.95 -21.79 8.29
C TYR A 384 22.84 -20.69 7.73
N LEU A 385 22.29 -19.85 6.86
CA LEU A 385 23.05 -18.78 6.21
C LEU A 385 23.66 -17.80 7.23
N HIS A 386 22.98 -17.55 8.34
CA HIS A 386 23.46 -16.63 9.38
C HIS A 386 24.67 -17.18 10.17
N GLU A 387 24.89 -18.50 10.18
CA GLU A 387 26.03 -19.13 10.86
C GLU A 387 27.34 -18.90 10.12
N LEU A 388 27.27 -18.62 8.81
CA LEU A 388 28.44 -18.29 8.00
C LEU A 388 28.98 -16.89 8.34
N PRO A 389 30.31 -16.69 8.25
CA PRO A 389 30.94 -15.37 8.26
C PRO A 389 30.28 -14.42 7.24
N ALA A 390 30.24 -13.12 7.56
CA ALA A 390 29.53 -12.13 6.73
C ALA A 390 30.03 -12.08 5.28
N ASP A 391 31.32 -12.32 5.06
CA ASP A 391 31.97 -12.37 3.76
C ASP A 391 31.60 -13.62 2.93
N GLU A 392 31.29 -14.75 3.58
CA GLU A 392 30.93 -15.99 2.88
C GLU A 392 29.44 -16.06 2.51
N ARG A 393 28.58 -15.29 3.18
CA ARG A 393 27.11 -15.34 3.02
C ARG A 393 26.66 -15.06 1.60
N TYR A 394 27.28 -14.11 0.91
CA TYR A 394 26.93 -13.78 -0.48
C TYR A 394 27.18 -14.98 -1.40
N LEU A 395 28.35 -15.61 -1.29
CA LEU A 395 28.73 -16.77 -2.11
C LEU A 395 27.82 -17.98 -1.86
N ALA A 396 27.30 -18.11 -0.64
CA ALA A 396 26.37 -19.17 -0.25
C ALA A 396 24.95 -19.00 -0.80
N LEU A 397 24.57 -17.83 -1.36
CA LEU A 397 23.22 -17.58 -1.88
C LEU A 397 22.79 -18.58 -2.97
N ARG A 398 23.75 -19.04 -3.78
CA ARG A 398 23.52 -20.05 -4.83
C ARG A 398 23.07 -21.40 -4.29
N ASP A 399 23.37 -21.66 -3.02
CA ASP A 399 23.11 -22.92 -2.31
C ASP A 399 21.99 -22.82 -1.30
N VAL A 400 21.25 -21.71 -1.28
CA VAL A 400 20.05 -21.56 -0.44
C VAL A 400 18.90 -22.43 -0.96
N ALA A 401 18.23 -23.12 -0.03
CA ALA A 401 17.06 -23.96 -0.32
C ALA A 401 15.75 -23.15 -0.28
N TRP A 402 15.57 -22.23 -1.23
CA TRP A 402 14.43 -21.29 -1.26
C TRP A 402 13.05 -21.97 -1.13
N ASP A 403 12.87 -23.16 -1.72
CA ASP A 403 11.62 -23.95 -1.60
C ASP A 403 11.24 -24.34 -0.17
N SER A 404 12.23 -24.45 0.73
CA SER A 404 12.01 -24.79 2.14
C SER A 404 11.93 -23.58 3.07
N VAL A 405 12.46 -22.44 2.61
CA VAL A 405 12.57 -21.20 3.39
C VAL A 405 11.29 -20.39 3.27
N PHE A 406 10.75 -20.24 2.06
CA PHE A 406 9.55 -19.43 1.84
C PHE A 406 8.30 -20.16 2.31
N GLN A 407 7.52 -19.49 3.16
CA GLN A 407 6.31 -20.02 3.77
C GLN A 407 5.15 -19.04 3.60
N LYS A 408 3.95 -19.58 3.46
CA LYS A 408 2.72 -18.78 3.39
C LYS A 408 2.44 -18.13 4.76
N THR A 409 2.29 -16.81 4.80
CA THR A 409 2.08 -16.03 6.02
C THR A 409 0.63 -15.62 6.22
N TYR A 410 -0.17 -15.54 5.15
CA TYR A 410 -1.60 -15.25 5.21
C TYR A 410 -2.38 -16.07 4.17
N LYS A 411 -3.47 -16.74 4.55
CA LYS A 411 -4.25 -17.60 3.66
C LYS A 411 -5.38 -16.79 3.01
N GLU A 412 -5.22 -16.38 1.75
CA GLU A 412 -6.24 -15.62 1.00
C GLU A 412 -7.39 -16.50 0.52
N ARG A 413 -8.19 -17.05 1.46
CA ARG A 413 -9.38 -17.83 1.15
C ARG A 413 -10.53 -16.93 0.72
N ARG A 414 -11.16 -17.21 -0.42
CA ARG A 414 -12.33 -16.47 -0.90
C ARG A 414 -13.59 -16.90 -0.14
N THR A 415 -13.87 -16.25 0.99
CA THR A 415 -15.02 -16.58 1.85
C THR A 415 -15.68 -15.34 2.44
N TRP A 416 -16.97 -15.44 2.80
CA TRP A 416 -17.69 -14.38 3.50
C TRP A 416 -17.20 -14.14 4.94
N LEU A 417 -16.37 -15.04 5.49
CA LEU A 417 -15.74 -14.86 6.81
C LEU A 417 -14.86 -13.59 6.88
N HIS A 418 -14.35 -13.10 5.75
CA HIS A 418 -13.67 -11.80 5.68
C HIS A 418 -14.54 -10.64 6.13
N VAL A 419 -15.88 -10.74 5.98
CA VAL A 419 -16.80 -9.72 6.45
C VAL A 419 -16.81 -9.63 7.97
N ALA A 420 -16.67 -10.77 8.65
CA ALA A 420 -16.58 -10.81 10.11
C ALA A 420 -15.25 -10.24 10.64
N VAL A 421 -14.12 -10.54 9.96
CA VAL A 421 -12.78 -10.11 10.39
C VAL A 421 -12.51 -8.63 10.06
N ASN A 422 -12.80 -8.21 8.83
CA ASN A 422 -12.37 -6.90 8.33
C ASN A 422 -13.35 -5.76 8.68
N PHE A 423 -14.64 -6.09 8.81
CA PHE A 423 -15.71 -5.10 9.02
C PHE A 423 -16.35 -5.17 10.41
N THR A 424 -15.70 -5.80 11.40
CA THR A 424 -16.22 -5.93 12.76
C THR A 424 -16.67 -4.58 13.36
N ARG A 425 -15.90 -3.51 13.12
CA ARG A 425 -16.22 -2.16 13.61
C ARG A 425 -17.49 -1.58 12.98
N ILE A 426 -17.76 -1.89 11.71
CA ILE A 426 -18.98 -1.44 11.04
C ILE A 426 -20.18 -2.09 11.71
N TRP A 427 -20.12 -3.41 11.95
CA TRP A 427 -21.17 -4.13 12.67
C TRP A 427 -21.40 -3.55 14.07
N ILE A 428 -20.34 -3.26 14.82
CA ILE A 428 -20.45 -2.66 16.15
C ILE A 428 -21.11 -1.28 16.10
N ILE A 429 -20.61 -0.37 15.25
CA ILE A 429 -21.16 1.00 15.14
C ILE A 429 -22.65 0.99 14.78
N HIS A 430 -23.09 0.03 13.96
CA HIS A 430 -24.46 0.01 13.47
C HIS A 430 -25.38 -0.82 14.38
N VAL A 431 -25.09 -2.11 14.54
CA VAL A 431 -25.98 -3.05 15.25
C VAL A 431 -26.06 -2.71 16.74
N VAL A 432 -24.97 -2.28 17.36
CA VAL A 432 -24.97 -1.96 18.80
C VAL A 432 -25.64 -0.61 19.07
N ALA A 433 -25.45 0.39 18.21
CA ALA A 433 -26.19 1.65 18.30
C ALA A 433 -27.70 1.43 18.10
N PHE A 434 -28.08 0.64 17.11
CA PHE A 434 -29.45 0.21 16.88
C PHE A 434 -30.03 -0.49 18.12
N TYR A 435 -29.29 -1.43 18.70
CA TYR A 435 -29.68 -2.12 19.93
C TYR A 435 -29.96 -1.13 21.08
N TYR A 436 -29.05 -0.18 21.33
CA TYR A 436 -29.26 0.82 22.38
C TYR A 436 -30.53 1.65 22.14
N TYR A 437 -30.81 2.03 20.90
CA TYR A 437 -31.99 2.84 20.56
C TYR A 437 -33.30 2.07 20.73
N ILE A 438 -33.38 0.84 20.23
CA ILE A 438 -34.62 0.07 20.31
C ILE A 438 -34.90 -0.36 21.74
N PHE A 439 -33.93 -0.94 22.46
CA PHE A 439 -34.16 -1.46 23.80
C PHE A 439 -34.35 -0.37 24.86
N PHE A 440 -33.84 0.85 24.64
CA PHE A 440 -34.17 2.00 25.47
C PHE A 440 -35.64 2.42 25.30
N ASN A 441 -36.16 2.37 24.08
CA ASN A 441 -37.52 2.80 23.76
C ASN A 441 -38.59 1.70 23.93
N ALA A 442 -38.19 0.44 24.05
CA ALA A 442 -39.07 -0.73 24.09
C ALA A 442 -39.05 -1.51 25.44
N PRO A 443 -39.38 -0.87 26.58
CA PRO A 443 -39.38 -1.56 27.89
C PRO A 443 -40.41 -2.70 27.97
N SER A 444 -41.46 -2.66 27.17
CA SER A 444 -42.50 -3.69 27.10
C SER A 444 -42.01 -5.07 26.64
N LEU A 445 -40.79 -5.20 26.13
CA LEU A 445 -40.22 -6.49 25.73
C LEU A 445 -39.67 -7.30 26.90
N TYR A 446 -39.19 -6.64 27.96
CA TYR A 446 -38.41 -7.28 29.02
C TYR A 446 -38.89 -6.95 30.44
N LEU A 447 -39.66 -5.87 30.62
CA LEU A 447 -40.33 -5.57 31.88
C LEU A 447 -41.66 -6.35 32.01
N ASN A 448 -42.16 -6.44 33.24
CA ASN A 448 -43.46 -7.01 33.51
C ASN A 448 -44.60 -6.25 32.81
N ALA A 449 -45.67 -6.97 32.43
CA ALA A 449 -46.82 -6.38 31.74
C ALA A 449 -47.59 -5.37 32.63
N ASP A 450 -47.53 -5.54 33.95
CA ASP A 450 -48.16 -4.65 34.92
C ASP A 450 -47.34 -3.36 35.11
N PRO A 451 -47.91 -2.16 34.80
CA PRO A 451 -47.16 -0.91 34.83
C PRO A 451 -46.67 -0.52 36.23
N ALA A 452 -47.39 -0.91 37.28
CA ALA A 452 -47.01 -0.64 38.67
C ALA A 452 -45.79 -1.46 39.13
N ILE A 453 -45.60 -2.66 38.56
CA ILE A 453 -44.45 -3.52 38.84
C ILE A 453 -43.28 -3.10 37.95
N ALA A 454 -43.53 -2.85 36.67
CA ALA A 454 -42.53 -2.38 35.70
C ALA A 454 -41.83 -1.09 36.16
N ALA A 455 -42.56 -0.15 36.77
CA ALA A 455 -41.98 1.09 37.32
C ALA A 455 -40.96 0.86 38.44
N LYS A 456 -41.03 -0.28 39.15
CA LYS A 456 -40.08 -0.66 40.21
C LYS A 456 -38.86 -1.44 39.67
N GLU A 457 -38.89 -1.84 38.39
CA GLU A 457 -37.87 -2.65 37.73
C GLU A 457 -36.89 -1.81 36.91
N GLU A 458 -36.58 -0.59 37.34
CA GLU A 458 -35.60 0.27 36.66
C GLU A 458 -34.24 -0.41 36.50
N SER A 459 -33.86 -1.29 37.44
CA SER A 459 -32.59 -2.03 37.39
C SER A 459 -32.49 -2.92 36.13
N VAL A 460 -33.59 -3.58 35.75
CA VAL A 460 -33.69 -4.45 34.58
C VAL A 460 -33.53 -3.64 33.31
N GLN A 461 -34.14 -2.46 33.24
CA GLN A 461 -34.00 -1.55 32.09
C GLN A 461 -32.54 -1.16 31.84
N TRP A 462 -31.83 -0.67 32.87
CA TRP A 462 -30.42 -0.32 32.74
C TRP A 462 -29.55 -1.52 32.34
N SER A 463 -29.81 -2.69 32.93
CA SER A 463 -29.05 -3.90 32.66
C SER A 463 -29.25 -4.44 31.24
N VAL A 464 -30.50 -4.51 30.76
CA VAL A 464 -30.82 -4.99 29.41
C VAL A 464 -30.23 -4.07 28.34
N ILE A 465 -30.30 -2.75 28.54
CA ILE A 465 -29.65 -1.80 27.62
C ILE A 465 -28.13 -1.99 27.67
N GLY A 466 -27.56 -2.19 28.88
CA GLY A 466 -26.13 -2.45 29.08
C GLY A 466 -25.57 -3.66 28.32
N LEU A 467 -26.40 -4.67 28.00
CA LEU A 467 -26.02 -5.82 27.18
C LEU A 467 -25.54 -5.46 25.77
N GLY A 468 -25.74 -4.23 25.30
CA GLY A 468 -25.11 -3.75 24.06
C GLY A 468 -23.58 -3.95 24.05
N GLY A 469 -22.92 -3.83 25.21
CA GLY A 469 -21.49 -4.12 25.33
C GLY A 469 -21.14 -5.61 25.15
N ALA A 470 -22.04 -6.51 25.57
CA ALA A 470 -21.90 -7.95 25.32
C ALA A 470 -22.04 -8.26 23.82
N ILE A 471 -22.99 -7.62 23.12
CA ILE A 471 -23.17 -7.75 21.66
C ILE A 471 -21.93 -7.24 20.92
N ALA A 472 -21.38 -6.08 21.31
CA ALA A 472 -20.14 -5.55 20.74
C ALA A 472 -18.97 -6.55 20.90
N THR A 473 -18.86 -7.15 22.09
CA THR A 473 -17.83 -8.15 22.39
C THR A 473 -18.04 -9.44 21.60
N ALA A 474 -19.30 -9.87 21.39
CA ALA A 474 -19.62 -11.03 20.59
C ALA A 474 -19.19 -10.86 19.12
N PHE A 475 -19.41 -9.69 18.51
CA PHE A 475 -18.89 -9.41 17.17
C PHE A 475 -17.36 -9.48 17.11
N MET A 476 -16.67 -8.92 18.11
CA MET A 476 -15.20 -9.03 18.21
C MET A 476 -14.74 -10.48 18.34
N LEU A 477 -15.47 -11.29 19.10
CA LEU A 477 -15.17 -12.72 19.28
C LEU A 477 -15.36 -13.49 17.96
N VAL A 478 -16.46 -13.25 17.24
CA VAL A 478 -16.70 -13.87 15.92
C VAL A 478 -15.59 -13.48 14.93
N GLY A 479 -15.18 -12.21 14.91
CA GLY A 479 -14.05 -11.75 14.09
C GLY A 479 -12.74 -12.45 14.47
N ALA A 480 -12.43 -12.56 15.75
CA ALA A 480 -11.22 -13.23 16.22
C ALA A 480 -11.22 -14.75 15.96
N VAL A 481 -12.38 -15.42 16.04
CA VAL A 481 -12.54 -16.83 15.63
C VAL A 481 -12.33 -16.98 14.13
N ALA A 482 -12.92 -16.10 13.32
CA ALA A 482 -12.78 -16.13 11.87
C ALA A 482 -11.32 -15.90 11.43
N GLU A 483 -10.52 -15.14 12.19
CA GLU A 483 -9.10 -14.89 11.90
C GLU A 483 -8.24 -16.17 11.89
N TYR A 484 -8.59 -17.21 12.68
CA TYR A 484 -7.91 -18.51 12.66
C TYR A 484 -7.95 -19.20 11.29
N PHE A 485 -8.94 -18.91 10.45
CA PHE A 485 -9.05 -19.50 9.11
C PHE A 485 -8.07 -18.87 8.12
N PHE A 486 -7.62 -17.65 8.39
CA PHE A 486 -6.76 -16.86 7.49
C PHE A 486 -5.30 -16.83 7.93
N VAL A 487 -5.01 -17.00 9.22
CA VAL A 487 -3.62 -17.02 9.71
C VAL A 487 -3.10 -18.46 9.80
N PRO A 488 -1.87 -18.76 9.34
CA PRO A 488 -1.25 -20.07 9.57
C PRO A 488 -1.06 -20.32 11.08
N LEU A 489 -1.41 -21.53 11.51
CA LEU A 489 -1.36 -21.97 12.91
C LEU A 489 0.08 -22.26 13.34
N THR A 490 0.87 -21.20 13.50
CA THR A 490 2.18 -21.27 14.16
C THR A 490 2.04 -21.02 15.66
N TRP A 491 2.95 -21.54 16.47
CA TRP A 491 2.94 -21.32 17.93
C TRP A 491 2.86 -19.83 18.31
N LYS A 492 3.60 -18.97 17.60
CA LYS A 492 3.61 -17.52 17.85
C LYS A 492 2.25 -16.89 17.51
N SER A 493 1.71 -17.16 16.31
CA SER A 493 0.42 -16.61 15.88
C SER A 493 -0.74 -17.10 16.74
N THR A 494 -0.78 -18.40 17.04
CA THR A 494 -1.81 -19.01 17.88
C THR A 494 -1.77 -18.45 19.30
N ASN A 495 -0.60 -18.22 19.89
CA ASN A 495 -0.49 -17.64 21.24
C ASN A 495 -1.06 -16.21 21.28
N VAL A 496 -0.70 -15.35 20.32
CA VAL A 496 -1.23 -13.97 20.24
C VAL A 496 -2.75 -13.98 20.09
N LEU A 497 -3.27 -14.81 19.19
CA LEU A 497 -4.70 -14.89 18.92
C LEU A 497 -5.49 -15.48 20.09
N THR A 498 -4.95 -16.54 20.73
CA THR A 498 -5.56 -17.18 21.91
C THR A 498 -5.60 -16.23 23.09
N ARG A 499 -4.51 -15.49 23.37
CA ARG A 499 -4.49 -14.47 24.42
C ARG A 499 -5.56 -13.40 24.19
N ARG A 500 -5.70 -12.91 22.94
CA ARG A 500 -6.74 -11.93 22.58
C ARG A 500 -8.14 -12.51 22.79
N MET A 501 -8.37 -13.76 22.39
CA MET A 501 -9.64 -14.47 22.61
C MET A 501 -9.99 -14.58 24.09
N ILE A 502 -9.05 -14.99 24.95
CA ILE A 502 -9.26 -15.10 26.40
C ILE A 502 -9.66 -13.74 26.98
N LEU A 503 -8.97 -12.66 26.60
CA LEU A 503 -9.29 -11.32 27.07
C LEU A 503 -10.68 -10.85 26.60
N LEU A 504 -11.07 -11.15 25.35
CA LEU A 504 -12.42 -10.87 24.86
C LEU A 504 -13.48 -11.66 25.63
N VAL A 505 -13.23 -12.92 25.97
CA VAL A 505 -14.13 -13.74 26.80
C VAL A 505 -14.28 -13.13 28.19
N VAL A 506 -13.20 -12.66 28.81
CA VAL A 506 -13.28 -11.95 30.11
C VAL A 506 -14.14 -10.69 30.01
N VAL A 507 -13.96 -9.88 28.96
CA VAL A 507 -14.78 -8.68 28.73
C VAL A 507 -16.25 -9.05 28.51
N LEU A 508 -16.53 -10.14 27.79
CA LEU A 508 -17.90 -10.64 27.58
C LEU A 508 -18.54 -11.02 28.91
N VAL A 509 -17.82 -11.77 29.74
CA VAL A 509 -18.27 -12.20 31.07
C VAL A 509 -18.58 -11.00 31.96
N ILE A 510 -17.71 -9.97 31.97
CA ILE A 510 -17.94 -8.72 32.71
C ILE A 510 -19.23 -8.02 32.25
N ASN A 511 -19.52 -8.05 30.95
CA ASN A 511 -20.72 -7.40 30.40
C ASN A 511 -22.01 -8.23 30.59
N VAL A 512 -21.91 -9.55 30.81
CA VAL A 512 -23.08 -10.46 30.89
C VAL A 512 -23.46 -10.80 32.34
N ILE A 513 -22.49 -11.04 33.23
CA ILE A 513 -22.75 -11.43 34.63
C ILE A 513 -23.74 -10.50 35.34
N PRO A 514 -23.62 -9.16 35.23
CA PRO A 514 -24.56 -8.26 35.89
C PRO A 514 -26.02 -8.47 35.46
N SER A 515 -26.25 -8.77 34.18
CA SER A 515 -27.60 -9.08 33.69
C SER A 515 -28.15 -10.38 34.21
N ILE A 516 -27.32 -11.41 34.38
CA ILE A 516 -27.76 -12.67 34.98
C ILE A 516 -28.28 -12.41 36.40
N TYR A 517 -27.55 -11.61 37.19
CA TYR A 517 -27.97 -11.25 38.55
C TYR A 517 -29.24 -10.40 38.57
N VAL A 518 -29.29 -9.32 37.78
CA VAL A 518 -30.41 -8.36 37.79
C VAL A 518 -31.69 -8.95 37.21
N VAL A 519 -31.61 -9.78 36.18
CA VAL A 519 -32.80 -10.31 35.48
C VAL A 519 -33.34 -11.58 36.14
N LEU A 520 -32.46 -12.48 36.62
CA LEU A 520 -32.88 -13.80 37.12
C LEU A 520 -32.96 -13.90 38.64
N ILE A 521 -32.12 -13.16 39.38
CA ILE A 521 -32.02 -13.29 40.84
C ILE A 521 -32.84 -12.22 41.53
N ASP A 522 -32.56 -10.94 41.25
CA ASP A 522 -33.22 -9.83 41.93
C ASP A 522 -33.41 -8.61 41.02
N ARG A 523 -34.68 -8.36 40.66
CA ARG A 523 -35.10 -7.32 39.71
C ARG A 523 -35.36 -5.96 40.34
N THR A 524 -35.43 -5.85 41.68
CA THR A 524 -35.94 -4.62 42.33
C THR A 524 -35.03 -4.05 43.41
N SER A 525 -34.04 -4.81 43.89
CA SER A 525 -33.13 -4.34 44.93
C SER A 525 -32.30 -3.12 44.53
N PRO A 526 -31.97 -2.23 45.50
CA PRO A 526 -31.08 -1.10 45.27
C PRO A 526 -29.68 -1.54 44.80
N VAL A 527 -29.21 -2.73 45.21
CA VAL A 527 -27.93 -3.30 44.75
C VAL A 527 -28.01 -3.62 43.25
N SER A 528 -29.12 -4.24 42.80
CA SER A 528 -29.38 -4.52 41.39
C SER A 528 -29.45 -3.24 40.55
N ARG A 529 -30.02 -2.15 41.10
CA ARG A 529 -30.06 -0.85 40.43
C ARG A 529 -28.66 -0.27 40.20
N ILE A 530 -27.80 -0.29 41.22
CA ILE A 530 -26.40 0.17 41.09
C ILE A 530 -25.67 -0.71 40.07
N LEU A 531 -25.83 -2.03 40.16
CA LEU A 531 -25.18 -2.99 39.26
C LEU A 531 -25.60 -2.77 37.79
N GLY A 532 -26.89 -2.54 37.53
CA GLY A 532 -27.42 -2.26 36.19
C GLY A 532 -26.90 -0.95 35.61
N ILE A 533 -26.82 0.12 36.42
CA ILE A 533 -26.27 1.42 35.98
C ILE A 533 -24.77 1.28 35.66
N VAL A 534 -24.00 0.62 36.52
CA VAL A 534 -22.57 0.39 36.28
C VAL A 534 -22.37 -0.44 35.01
N GLN A 535 -23.15 -1.50 34.83
CA GLN A 535 -23.11 -2.32 33.62
C GLN A 535 -23.42 -1.49 32.36
N PHE A 536 -24.41 -0.60 32.41
CA PHE A 536 -24.76 0.25 31.28
C PHE A 536 -23.58 1.13 30.83
N PHE A 537 -22.91 1.81 31.77
CA PHE A 537 -21.74 2.63 31.44
C PHE A 537 -20.55 1.79 30.96
N VAL A 538 -20.29 0.64 31.60
CA VAL A 538 -19.26 -0.31 31.15
C VAL A 538 -19.56 -0.79 29.72
N GLY A 539 -20.83 -1.09 29.42
CA GLY A 539 -21.29 -1.51 28.11
C GLY A 539 -21.06 -0.44 27.04
N ILE A 540 -21.44 0.81 27.31
CA ILE A 540 -21.19 1.94 26.41
C ILE A 540 -19.69 2.15 26.19
N CYS A 541 -18.89 2.16 27.27
CA CYS A 541 -17.44 2.30 27.16
C CYS A 541 -16.83 1.17 26.31
N THR A 542 -17.25 -0.08 26.53
CA THR A 542 -16.80 -1.24 25.74
C THR A 542 -17.14 -1.06 24.26
N SER A 543 -18.37 -0.68 23.95
CA SER A 543 -18.84 -0.44 22.58
C SER A 543 -18.08 0.68 21.87
N ILE A 544 -17.83 1.81 22.55
CA ILE A 544 -17.06 2.94 22.00
C ILE A 544 -15.60 2.55 21.77
N VAL A 545 -14.97 1.86 22.73
CA VAL A 545 -13.58 1.39 22.58
C VAL A 545 -13.45 0.46 21.38
N PHE A 546 -14.36 -0.52 21.22
CA PHE A 546 -14.30 -1.43 20.07
C PHE A 546 -14.69 -0.77 18.74
N ALA A 547 -15.52 0.28 18.75
CA ALA A 547 -15.83 1.05 17.55
C ALA A 547 -14.62 1.88 17.05
N LEU A 548 -13.86 2.48 17.97
CA LEU A 548 -12.77 3.40 17.63
C LEU A 548 -11.40 2.70 17.46
N VAL A 549 -11.09 1.73 18.33
CA VAL A 549 -9.78 1.08 18.37
C VAL A 549 -9.76 -0.13 17.40
N PRO A 550 -8.78 -0.21 16.47
CA PRO A 550 -8.67 -1.37 15.57
C PRO A 550 -8.27 -2.64 16.34
N SER A 551 -8.76 -3.79 15.86
CA SER A 551 -8.56 -5.12 16.48
C SER A 551 -7.07 -5.51 16.62
N SER A 552 -6.20 -5.04 15.72
CA SER A 552 -4.75 -5.28 15.77
C SER A 552 -4.04 -4.55 16.91
N ARG A 553 -4.65 -3.47 17.44
CA ARG A 553 -4.12 -2.70 18.58
C ARG A 553 -4.79 -3.07 19.90
N LEU A 554 -5.82 -3.90 19.86
CA LEU A 554 -6.58 -4.30 21.04
C LEU A 554 -5.72 -5.23 21.92
N PHE A 555 -5.63 -4.92 23.21
CA PHE A 555 -4.87 -5.69 24.21
C PHE A 555 -3.36 -5.85 23.95
N VAL A 556 -2.82 -5.08 23.00
CA VAL A 556 -1.38 -4.95 22.80
C VAL A 556 -0.89 -3.78 23.65
N ARG A 557 0.09 -4.02 24.52
CA ARG A 557 0.76 -2.92 25.23
C ARG A 557 1.40 -2.02 24.18
N ARG A 558 0.89 -0.80 24.08
CA ARG A 558 1.37 0.20 23.12
C ARG A 558 2.78 0.62 23.54
N SER A 559 3.76 -0.10 23.05
CA SER A 559 5.14 0.32 23.10
C SER A 559 5.44 0.93 21.74
N PRO A 560 5.35 2.27 21.57
CA PRO A 560 5.69 2.94 20.30
C PRO A 560 7.14 2.68 19.85
N ASN A 561 7.91 2.03 20.72
CA ASN A 561 9.33 2.09 20.87
C ASN A 561 9.95 0.67 20.93
N ASN A 562 9.11 -0.36 20.81
CA ASN A 562 9.57 -1.73 20.74
C ASN A 562 10.05 -2.04 19.31
N ARG A 563 11.35 -2.24 19.14
CA ARG A 563 12.01 -2.60 17.87
C ARG A 563 11.36 -3.79 17.17
N LYS A 564 10.75 -4.74 17.92
CA LYS A 564 10.01 -5.88 17.34
C LYS A 564 8.78 -5.47 16.53
N THR A 565 8.23 -4.28 16.77
CA THR A 565 7.09 -3.74 16.03
C THR A 565 7.49 -2.84 14.86
N LEU A 566 8.79 -2.51 14.73
CA LEU A 566 9.29 -1.55 13.75
C LEU A 566 8.99 -2.00 12.31
N ALA A 567 9.19 -3.28 11.98
CA ALA A 567 8.87 -3.78 10.64
C ALA A 567 7.38 -3.63 10.27
N SER A 568 6.47 -3.95 11.19
CA SER A 568 5.04 -3.71 10.97
C SER A 568 4.73 -2.22 10.83
N GLN A 569 5.35 -1.36 11.64
CA GLN A 569 5.17 0.08 11.57
C GLN A 569 5.66 0.67 10.23
N THR A 570 6.81 0.20 9.74
CA THR A 570 7.45 0.68 8.52
C THR A 570 6.74 0.19 7.26
N PHE A 571 6.42 -1.11 7.17
CA PHE A 571 5.91 -1.70 5.93
C PHE A 571 4.38 -1.70 5.85
N THR A 572 3.67 -1.95 6.96
CA THR A 572 2.21 -2.14 6.95
C THR A 572 1.42 -0.98 7.56
N ALA A 573 2.01 -0.24 8.50
CA ALA A 573 1.33 0.82 9.24
C ALA A 573 1.94 2.22 9.03
N SER A 574 2.73 2.40 7.96
CA SER A 574 3.32 3.68 7.57
C SER A 574 2.33 4.51 6.76
N PHE A 575 1.24 4.92 7.41
CA PHE A 575 0.26 5.82 6.82
C PHE A 575 0.79 7.26 6.81
N PRO A 576 0.53 8.05 5.75
CA PRO A 576 0.87 9.47 5.72
C PRO A 576 0.31 10.22 6.93
N LYS A 577 1.17 10.93 7.66
CA LYS A 577 0.75 11.74 8.81
C LYS A 577 0.00 12.97 8.29
N LEU A 578 -1.31 13.01 8.52
CA LEU A 578 -2.13 14.18 8.21
C LEU A 578 -1.73 15.37 9.09
N LYS A 579 -1.65 16.57 8.48
CA LYS A 579 -1.53 17.85 9.19
C LYS A 579 -2.72 18.04 10.13
N ALA A 580 -2.55 18.88 11.15
CA ALA A 580 -3.60 19.10 12.16
C ALA A 580 -4.93 19.57 11.54
N SER A 581 -4.88 20.48 10.56
CA SER A 581 -6.05 20.97 9.82
C SER A 581 -6.77 19.86 9.04
N ASP A 582 -6.01 19.06 8.28
CA ASP A 582 -6.57 17.96 7.48
C ASP A 582 -7.18 16.88 8.36
N ARG A 583 -6.55 16.61 9.52
CA ARG A 583 -7.07 15.68 10.51
C ARG A 583 -8.35 16.19 11.15
N ALA A 584 -8.41 17.46 11.54
CA ALA A 584 -9.60 18.07 12.11
C ALA A 584 -10.77 18.02 11.12
N MET A 585 -10.52 18.29 9.84
CA MET A 585 -11.52 18.17 8.78
C MET A 585 -12.03 16.74 8.60
N SER A 586 -11.13 15.74 8.61
CA SER A 586 -11.53 14.33 8.52
C SER A 586 -12.36 13.87 9.71
N ILE A 587 -11.97 14.26 10.94
CA ILE A 587 -12.75 13.96 12.14
C ILE A 587 -14.10 14.67 12.09
N GLY A 588 -14.11 15.96 11.71
CA GLY A 588 -15.32 16.76 11.55
C GLY A 588 -16.32 16.13 10.58
N LEU A 589 -15.85 15.66 9.42
CA LEU A 589 -16.67 14.93 8.44
C LEU A 589 -17.39 13.74 9.10
N TRP A 590 -16.65 12.86 9.78
CA TRP A 590 -17.24 11.66 10.38
C TRP A 590 -18.13 11.98 11.58
N CYS A 591 -17.80 12.99 12.38
CA CYS A 591 -18.67 13.49 13.45
C CYS A 591 -20.01 13.99 12.89
N CYS A 592 -20.00 14.72 11.77
CA CYS A 592 -21.21 15.19 11.11
C CYS A 592 -22.03 14.04 10.51
N VAL A 593 -21.37 13.10 9.83
CA VAL A 593 -22.03 11.91 9.23
C VAL A 593 -22.71 11.07 10.29
N PHE A 594 -21.98 10.65 11.33
CA PHE A 594 -22.57 9.84 12.39
C PHE A 594 -23.51 10.64 13.28
N GLY A 595 -23.26 11.93 13.53
CA GLY A 595 -24.13 12.79 14.31
C GLY A 595 -25.51 12.95 13.68
N CYS A 596 -25.58 13.33 12.40
CA CYS A 596 -26.85 13.48 11.70
C CYS A 596 -27.58 12.14 11.54
N LYS A 597 -26.85 11.09 11.14
CA LYS A 597 -27.41 9.73 11.04
C LYS A 597 -28.04 9.29 12.35
N LEU A 598 -27.27 9.31 13.45
CA LEU A 598 -27.73 8.81 14.74
C LEU A 598 -28.92 9.62 15.28
N LEU A 599 -28.91 10.94 15.07
CA LEU A 599 -30.00 11.82 15.48
C LEU A 599 -31.27 11.55 14.66
N GLU A 600 -31.18 11.51 13.33
CA GLU A 600 -32.31 11.19 12.46
C GLU A 600 -32.88 9.80 12.77
N SER A 601 -32.03 8.77 12.78
CA SER A 601 -32.49 7.40 13.03
C SER A 601 -33.12 7.25 14.42
N TYR A 602 -32.71 8.01 15.43
CA TYR A 602 -33.40 8.00 16.72
C TYR A 602 -34.83 8.53 16.60
N PHE A 603 -35.02 9.70 15.97
CA PHE A 603 -36.33 10.34 15.88
C PHE A 603 -37.28 9.66 14.90
N PHE A 604 -36.80 9.27 13.72
CA PHE A 604 -37.65 8.75 12.65
C PHE A 604 -37.77 7.24 12.64
N LEU A 605 -36.74 6.51 13.09
CA LEU A 605 -36.73 5.05 13.06
C LEU A 605 -37.10 4.47 14.44
N ALA A 606 -36.30 4.76 15.47
CA ALA A 606 -36.45 4.12 16.79
C ALA A 606 -37.75 4.52 17.52
N LEU A 607 -38.12 5.81 17.50
CA LEU A 607 -39.38 6.25 18.11
C LEU A 607 -40.61 5.75 17.36
N SER A 608 -40.58 5.76 16.03
CA SER A 608 -41.68 5.23 15.20
C SER A 608 -41.87 3.73 15.39
N PHE A 609 -40.80 2.99 15.66
CA PHE A 609 -40.87 1.53 15.85
C PHE A 609 -41.40 1.11 17.23
N LYS A 610 -41.34 1.99 18.23
CA LYS A 610 -41.76 1.72 19.62
C LYS A 610 -43.20 1.20 19.74
N ASP A 611 -44.17 1.92 19.16
CA ASP A 611 -45.59 1.60 19.34
C ASP A 611 -45.99 0.32 18.59
N PRO A 612 -45.61 0.11 17.32
CA PRO A 612 -45.83 -1.16 16.63
C PRO A 612 -45.25 -2.35 17.40
N LEU A 613 -44.04 -2.20 17.93
CA LEU A 613 -43.36 -3.26 18.67
C LEU A 613 -44.08 -3.60 19.99
N LYS A 614 -44.62 -2.62 20.70
CA LYS A 614 -45.45 -2.84 21.90
C LYS A 614 -46.72 -3.64 21.55
N VAL A 615 -47.42 -3.27 20.48
CA VAL A 615 -48.65 -3.95 20.05
C VAL A 615 -48.36 -5.38 19.62
N MET A 616 -47.33 -5.57 18.79
CA MET A 616 -46.96 -6.90 18.27
C MET A 616 -46.49 -7.85 19.38
N ASN A 617 -45.76 -7.35 20.38
CA ASN A 617 -45.34 -8.19 21.51
C ASN A 617 -46.51 -8.65 22.39
N ALA A 618 -47.53 -7.79 22.58
CA ALA A 618 -48.71 -8.11 23.36
C ALA A 618 -49.72 -9.01 22.62
N MET A 619 -49.65 -9.06 21.29
CA MET A 619 -50.59 -9.83 20.47
C MET A 619 -50.40 -11.34 20.68
N ARG A 620 -51.49 -12.03 21.00
CA ARG A 620 -51.60 -13.49 21.04
C ARG A 620 -52.83 -13.89 20.23
N ILE A 621 -52.64 -14.75 19.24
CA ILE A 621 -53.72 -15.22 18.37
C ILE A 621 -54.18 -16.58 18.91
N TYR A 622 -55.44 -16.66 19.32
CA TYR A 622 -56.07 -17.89 19.80
C TYR A 622 -57.07 -18.41 18.76
N ASN A 623 -57.23 -19.73 18.67
CA ASN A 623 -58.20 -20.41 17.79
C ASN A 623 -58.07 -20.07 16.30
N CYS A 624 -56.84 -20.00 15.78
CA CYS A 624 -56.63 -19.78 14.35
C CYS A 624 -56.60 -21.09 13.57
N ASN A 625 -57.44 -21.20 12.54
CA ASN A 625 -57.47 -22.32 11.61
C ASN A 625 -57.55 -21.79 10.18
N ASP A 626 -56.43 -21.79 9.47
CA ASP A 626 -56.34 -21.41 8.06
C ASP A 626 -56.40 -22.67 7.19
N LEU A 627 -57.25 -22.63 6.16
CA LEU A 627 -57.48 -23.73 5.22
C LEU A 627 -56.27 -24.04 4.33
N VAL A 628 -55.38 -23.07 4.10
CA VAL A 628 -54.27 -23.20 3.13
C VAL A 628 -52.92 -23.41 3.82
N ILE A 629 -52.69 -22.75 4.96
CA ILE A 629 -51.36 -22.70 5.61
C ILE A 629 -51.33 -23.41 6.98
N GLY A 630 -52.49 -23.86 7.47
CA GLY A 630 -52.63 -24.52 8.77
C GLY A 630 -52.58 -23.54 9.96
N SER A 631 -52.54 -24.07 11.18
CA SER A 631 -52.62 -23.28 12.43
C SER A 631 -51.27 -22.75 12.93
N THR A 632 -50.16 -23.30 12.44
CA THR A 632 -48.80 -23.00 12.94
C THR A 632 -48.34 -21.60 12.52
N LEU A 633 -48.42 -21.24 11.23
CA LEU A 633 -48.03 -19.92 10.76
C LEU A 633 -48.86 -18.82 11.43
N CYS A 634 -50.17 -19.04 11.60
CA CYS A 634 -51.05 -18.06 12.20
C CYS A 634 -50.76 -17.85 13.70
N THR A 635 -50.47 -18.92 14.44
CA THR A 635 -50.11 -18.81 15.86
C THR A 635 -48.80 -18.05 16.06
N TYR A 636 -47.83 -18.27 15.16
CA TYR A 636 -46.52 -17.61 15.21
C TYR A 636 -46.45 -16.29 14.41
N MET A 637 -47.53 -15.88 13.75
CA MET A 637 -47.56 -14.67 12.91
C MET A 637 -47.03 -13.43 13.66
N PRO A 638 -47.42 -13.13 14.92
CA PRO A 638 -46.93 -11.93 15.60
C PRO A 638 -45.41 -11.95 15.81
N VAL A 639 -44.83 -13.11 16.09
CA VAL A 639 -43.38 -13.28 16.29
C VAL A 639 -42.63 -13.18 14.97
N ILE A 640 -43.12 -13.82 13.90
CA ILE A 640 -42.52 -13.76 12.57
C ILE A 640 -42.53 -12.33 12.06
N THR A 641 -43.66 -11.64 12.16
CA THR A 641 -43.80 -10.24 11.75
C THR A 641 -42.89 -9.34 12.57
N LEU A 642 -42.80 -9.54 13.89
CA LEU A 642 -41.87 -8.78 14.73
C LEU A 642 -40.40 -8.99 14.29
N CYS A 643 -39.99 -10.23 14.01
CA CYS A 643 -38.65 -10.52 13.47
C CYS A 643 -38.39 -9.83 12.12
N LEU A 644 -39.35 -9.87 11.20
CA LEU A 644 -39.24 -9.20 9.90
C LEU A 644 -39.17 -7.67 10.04
N MET A 645 -39.96 -7.09 10.95
CA MET A 645 -39.91 -5.66 11.23
C MET A 645 -38.54 -5.27 11.79
N PHE A 646 -38.01 -6.00 12.77
CA PHE A 646 -36.66 -5.77 13.30
C PHE A 646 -35.57 -5.85 12.22
N PHE A 647 -35.66 -6.83 11.32
CA PHE A 647 -34.70 -7.00 10.23
C PHE A 647 -34.78 -5.85 9.21
N MET A 648 -36.00 -5.46 8.82
CA MET A 648 -36.22 -4.34 7.91
C MET A 648 -35.74 -3.02 8.51
N ASP A 649 -36.06 -2.77 9.77
CA ASP A 649 -35.65 -1.57 10.50
C ASP A 649 -34.11 -1.50 10.61
N LEU A 650 -33.46 -2.61 10.97
CA LEU A 650 -32.01 -2.70 10.97
C LEU A 650 -31.42 -2.44 9.57
N THR A 651 -32.03 -2.95 8.51
CA THR A 651 -31.55 -2.74 7.13
C THR A 651 -31.64 -1.27 6.71
N LEU A 652 -32.74 -0.58 7.04
CA LEU A 652 -32.89 0.86 6.82
C LEU A 652 -31.83 1.64 7.62
N PHE A 653 -31.61 1.27 8.88
CA PHE A 653 -30.57 1.88 9.72
C PHE A 653 -29.15 1.80 9.13
N PHE A 654 -28.87 0.77 8.33
CA PHE A 654 -27.60 0.66 7.59
C PHE A 654 -27.55 1.60 6.37
N LEU A 655 -28.64 1.68 5.59
CA LEU A 655 -28.70 2.41 4.32
C LEU A 655 -28.47 3.91 4.50
N ASP A 656 -29.02 4.51 5.56
CA ASP A 656 -28.95 5.95 5.84
C ASP A 656 -27.50 6.45 5.97
N THR A 657 -26.58 5.59 6.42
CA THR A 657 -25.17 5.96 6.60
C THR A 657 -24.51 6.38 5.29
N TYR A 658 -24.87 5.72 4.18
CA TYR A 658 -24.34 6.07 2.87
C TYR A 658 -24.86 7.42 2.38
N LEU A 659 -26.15 7.68 2.59
CA LEU A 659 -26.78 8.95 2.24
C LEU A 659 -26.11 10.13 2.98
N TRP A 660 -25.97 10.02 4.30
CA TRP A 660 -25.30 11.06 5.09
C TRP A 660 -23.83 11.24 4.74
N TYR A 661 -23.13 10.15 4.41
CA TYR A 661 -21.77 10.21 3.90
C TYR A 661 -21.69 11.03 2.60
N VAL A 662 -22.57 10.79 1.63
CA VAL A 662 -22.58 11.54 0.36
C VAL A 662 -22.89 13.02 0.60
N ILE A 663 -23.87 13.35 1.43
CA ILE A 663 -24.23 14.74 1.74
C ILE A 663 -23.05 15.48 2.39
N TRP A 664 -22.49 14.94 3.46
CA TRP A 664 -21.40 15.62 4.16
C TRP A 664 -20.10 15.62 3.35
N ASN A 665 -19.81 14.57 2.58
CA ASN A 665 -18.66 14.55 1.69
C ASN A 665 -18.76 15.64 0.61
N THR A 666 -19.95 15.89 0.04
CA THR A 666 -20.15 16.99 -0.91
C THR A 666 -19.99 18.36 -0.24
N VAL A 667 -20.59 18.58 0.93
CA VAL A 667 -20.46 19.82 1.70
C VAL A 667 -19.00 20.14 2.04
N PHE A 668 -18.26 19.16 2.59
CA PHE A 668 -16.85 19.34 2.94
C PHE A 668 -15.97 19.52 1.68
N SER A 669 -16.26 18.82 0.59
CA SER A 669 -15.52 18.98 -0.67
C SER A 669 -15.72 20.38 -1.27
N ILE A 670 -16.94 20.91 -1.20
CA ILE A 670 -17.26 22.27 -1.64
C ILE A 670 -16.50 23.29 -0.75
N ALA A 671 -16.59 23.14 0.57
CA ALA A 671 -15.88 24.00 1.52
C ALA A 671 -14.36 23.99 1.30
N ARG A 672 -13.76 22.80 1.08
CA ARG A 672 -12.33 22.65 0.80
C ARG A 672 -11.94 23.29 -0.54
N SER A 673 -12.78 23.16 -1.57
CA SER A 673 -12.53 23.78 -2.88
C SER A 673 -12.47 25.30 -2.78
N PHE A 674 -13.40 25.90 -2.04
CA PHE A 674 -13.37 27.34 -1.74
C PHE A 674 -12.14 27.74 -0.94
N TYR A 675 -11.76 26.96 0.07
CA TYR A 675 -10.53 27.21 0.86
C TYR A 675 -9.27 27.21 -0.02
N LEU A 676 -9.18 26.30 -0.99
CA LEU A 676 -8.06 26.22 -1.95
C LEU A 676 -8.11 27.33 -3.02
N GLY A 677 -9.09 28.23 -2.97
CA GLY A 677 -9.25 29.32 -3.94
C GLY A 677 -9.77 28.84 -5.30
N ILE A 678 -10.23 27.59 -5.40
CA ILE A 678 -10.86 27.05 -6.59
C ILE A 678 -12.34 27.42 -6.52
N SER A 679 -12.71 28.48 -7.23
CA SER A 679 -14.12 28.75 -7.52
C SER A 679 -14.63 27.62 -8.43
N ILE A 680 -15.50 26.76 -7.89
CA ILE A 680 -16.25 25.71 -8.61
C ILE A 680 -17.02 26.28 -9.81
N TRP A 681 -17.33 27.58 -9.78
CA TRP A 681 -18.02 28.30 -10.84
C TRP A 681 -17.11 28.79 -11.97
N THR A 682 -15.79 28.55 -11.90
CA THR A 682 -14.88 28.92 -12.98
C THR A 682 -14.85 27.78 -14.01
N PRO A 683 -15.38 27.95 -15.23
CA PRO A 683 -15.31 26.91 -16.25
C PRO A 683 -13.84 26.52 -16.51
N TRP A 684 -13.55 25.22 -16.65
CA TRP A 684 -12.20 24.74 -16.99
C TRP A 684 -11.63 25.43 -18.23
N ARG A 685 -12.49 25.76 -19.21
CA ARG A 685 -12.15 26.57 -20.39
C ARG A 685 -11.47 27.90 -20.03
N ASN A 686 -11.93 28.57 -18.96
CA ASN A 686 -11.36 29.84 -18.50
C ASN A 686 -10.02 29.67 -17.79
N ILE A 687 -9.77 28.52 -17.18
CA ILE A 687 -8.47 28.19 -16.59
C ILE A 687 -7.45 27.91 -17.71
N PHE A 688 -7.82 27.08 -18.69
CA PHE A 688 -6.97 26.77 -19.84
C PHE A 688 -6.68 28.00 -20.73
N SER A 689 -7.67 28.87 -20.95
CA SER A 689 -7.44 30.10 -21.73
C SER A 689 -6.47 31.08 -21.05
N ARG A 690 -6.35 31.03 -19.72
CA ARG A 690 -5.40 31.83 -18.94
C ARG A 690 -4.03 31.17 -18.77
N LEU A 691 -3.86 29.91 -19.18
CA LEU A 691 -2.64 29.14 -18.98
C LEU A 691 -1.39 29.80 -19.61
N PRO A 692 -1.42 30.32 -20.86
CA PRO A 692 -0.24 30.98 -21.44
C PRO A 692 0.20 32.21 -20.65
N LYS A 693 -0.77 32.99 -20.15
CA LYS A 693 -0.48 34.16 -19.29
C LYS A 693 0.16 33.74 -17.97
N ARG A 694 -0.26 32.60 -17.40
CA ARG A 694 0.32 32.04 -16.17
C ARG A 694 1.73 31.48 -16.40
N ILE A 695 1.97 30.76 -17.49
CA ILE A 695 3.31 30.27 -17.88
C ILE A 695 4.26 31.46 -18.02
N TYR A 696 3.84 32.50 -18.72
CA TYR A 696 4.63 33.72 -18.85
C TYR A 696 4.97 34.34 -17.49
N ALA A 697 3.96 34.62 -16.67
CA ALA A 697 4.14 35.33 -15.40
C ALA A 697 4.85 34.53 -14.30
N LYS A 698 4.79 33.19 -14.34
CA LYS A 698 5.33 32.32 -13.26
C LYS A 698 6.59 31.55 -13.64
N ILE A 699 6.84 31.32 -14.92
CA ILE A 699 7.98 30.52 -15.40
C ILE A 699 8.98 31.40 -16.15
N LEU A 700 8.51 32.34 -16.97
CA LEU A 700 9.38 33.15 -17.85
C LEU A 700 9.77 34.51 -17.25
N ALA A 701 8.90 35.14 -16.45
CA ALA A 701 9.17 36.43 -15.86
C ALA A 701 10.21 36.33 -14.72
N SER A 702 11.49 36.45 -15.06
CA SER A 702 12.59 36.72 -14.13
C SER A 702 13.07 38.18 -14.32
N VAL A 703 13.67 38.76 -13.27
CA VAL A 703 14.02 40.19 -13.21
C VAL A 703 15.06 40.60 -14.26
N ASP A 704 15.84 39.64 -14.77
CA ASP A 704 16.96 39.88 -15.68
C ASP A 704 16.71 39.46 -17.15
N MET A 705 15.46 39.16 -17.53
CA MET A 705 15.18 38.67 -18.89
C MET A 705 15.04 39.81 -19.90
N GLU A 706 16.11 40.08 -20.67
CA GLU A 706 16.04 40.89 -21.89
C GLU A 706 15.18 40.19 -22.95
N VAL A 707 14.02 40.77 -23.26
CA VAL A 707 12.99 40.16 -24.12
C VAL A 707 13.44 40.13 -25.59
N LYS A 708 14.16 39.08 -25.99
CA LYS A 708 14.57 38.86 -27.39
C LYS A 708 13.49 38.22 -28.27
N TYR A 709 12.50 37.54 -27.68
CA TYR A 709 11.42 36.83 -28.39
C TYR A 709 10.01 37.24 -27.93
N LYS A 710 9.03 37.17 -28.84
CA LYS A 710 7.62 37.42 -28.50
C LYS A 710 7.15 36.42 -27.42
N PRO A 711 6.57 36.89 -26.29
CA PRO A 711 6.11 36.06 -25.17
C PRO A 711 5.26 34.82 -25.55
N LYS A 712 4.44 34.94 -26.59
CA LYS A 712 3.58 33.84 -27.07
C LYS A 712 4.38 32.65 -27.62
N VAL A 713 5.50 32.92 -28.30
CA VAL A 713 6.35 31.88 -28.91
C VAL A 713 7.07 31.07 -27.84
N LEU A 714 7.67 31.76 -26.86
CA LEU A 714 8.31 31.13 -25.70
C LEU A 714 7.34 30.24 -24.92
N CYS A 715 6.11 30.73 -24.65
CA CYS A 715 5.09 29.92 -23.98
C CYS A 715 4.72 28.67 -24.79
N SER A 716 4.59 28.78 -26.11
CA SER A 716 4.27 27.64 -26.98
C SER A 716 5.38 26.60 -27.01
N GLN A 717 6.66 27.02 -27.01
CA GLN A 717 7.81 26.12 -26.96
C GLN A 717 7.86 25.34 -25.65
N ILE A 718 7.69 26.02 -24.51
CA ILE A 718 7.67 25.37 -23.19
C ILE A 718 6.51 24.38 -23.11
N TRP A 719 5.31 24.77 -23.51
CA TRP A 719 4.15 23.88 -23.49
C TRP A 719 4.34 22.66 -24.38
N ASN A 720 4.81 22.86 -25.62
CA ASN A 720 5.06 21.76 -26.54
C ASN A 720 6.15 20.82 -26.03
N ALA A 721 7.21 21.34 -25.41
CA ALA A 721 8.24 20.52 -24.77
C ALA A 721 7.65 19.66 -23.65
N ILE A 722 6.74 20.19 -22.84
CA ILE A 722 6.03 19.43 -21.79
C ILE A 722 5.20 18.29 -22.41
N ILE A 723 4.38 18.59 -23.42
CA ILE A 723 3.54 17.60 -24.08
C ILE A 723 4.39 16.51 -24.76
N ILE A 724 5.46 16.88 -25.45
CA ILE A 724 6.38 15.93 -26.09
C ILE A 724 7.09 15.07 -25.05
N SER A 725 7.50 15.64 -23.91
CA SER A 725 8.08 14.86 -22.80
C SER A 725 7.09 13.83 -22.26
N MET A 726 5.82 14.22 -22.04
CA MET A 726 4.77 13.31 -21.59
C MET A 726 4.51 12.19 -22.61
N PHE A 727 4.63 12.48 -23.91
CA PHE A 727 4.52 11.45 -24.95
C PHE A 727 5.71 10.49 -24.95
N ARG A 728 6.94 11.00 -24.82
CA ARG A 728 8.16 10.17 -24.72
C ARG A 728 8.13 9.24 -23.51
N GLU A 729 7.51 9.68 -22.42
CA GLU A 729 7.27 8.88 -21.22
C GLU A 729 6.02 7.98 -21.33
N HIS A 730 5.39 7.89 -22.50
CA HIS A 730 4.17 7.11 -22.77
C HIS A 730 2.98 7.45 -21.87
N LEU A 731 2.92 8.67 -21.32
CA LEU A 731 1.82 9.14 -20.47
C LEU A 731 0.59 9.55 -21.27
N ILE A 732 0.78 9.94 -22.54
CA ILE A 732 -0.30 10.36 -23.44
C ILE A 732 -0.19 9.66 -24.78
N SER A 733 -1.33 9.36 -25.40
CA SER A 733 -1.39 8.79 -26.75
C SER A 733 -1.00 9.84 -27.79
N ILE A 734 -0.61 9.38 -28.97
CA ILE A 734 -0.29 10.24 -30.11
C ILE A 734 -1.47 11.15 -30.49
N ASP A 735 -2.71 10.68 -30.35
CA ASP A 735 -3.91 11.49 -30.63
C ASP A 735 -4.06 12.67 -29.67
N HIS A 736 -3.68 12.49 -28.39
CA HIS A 736 -3.69 13.56 -27.40
C HIS A 736 -2.59 14.58 -27.69
N VAL A 737 -1.41 14.13 -28.12
CA VAL A 737 -0.32 15.03 -28.52
C VAL A 737 -0.75 16.00 -29.60
N HIS A 738 -1.36 15.49 -30.68
CA HIS A 738 -1.82 16.32 -31.80
C HIS A 738 -2.83 17.40 -31.36
N LYS A 739 -3.71 17.09 -30.40
CA LYS A 739 -4.72 18.03 -29.89
C LYS A 739 -4.16 19.03 -28.86
N LEU A 740 -3.08 18.69 -28.17
CA LEU A 740 -2.52 19.48 -27.09
C LEU A 740 -1.35 20.36 -27.53
N LEU A 741 -0.68 20.05 -28.64
CA LEU A 741 0.40 20.88 -29.16
C LEU A 741 -0.13 22.25 -29.61
N TYR A 742 0.56 23.31 -29.19
CA TYR A 742 0.42 24.61 -29.83
C TYR A 742 0.96 24.52 -31.25
N GLN A 743 0.05 24.52 -32.21
CA GLN A 743 0.37 24.74 -33.61
C GLN A 743 0.34 26.26 -33.84
N GLN A 744 1.45 26.85 -34.27
CA GLN A 744 1.40 28.19 -34.83
C GLN A 744 0.63 28.06 -36.14
N VAL A 745 -0.61 28.56 -36.15
CA VAL A 745 -1.28 28.87 -37.40
C VAL A 745 -0.50 30.07 -37.96
N LEU A 746 0.32 29.81 -38.98
CA LEU A 746 0.85 30.87 -39.82
C LEU A 746 -0.36 31.46 -40.54
N GLU A 747 -0.82 32.63 -40.10
CA GLU A 747 -1.65 33.51 -40.93
C GLU A 747 -0.79 34.25 -41.94
#